data_AF-A0A2A4KCV7-F1
#
_entry.id   AF-A0A2A4KCV7-F1
#
_cell.length_a   1.000
_cell.length_b   1.000
_cell.length_c   1.000
_cell.angle_alpha   90.00
_cell.angle_beta   90.00
_cell.angle_gamma   90.00
#
_symmetry.space_group_name_H-M   'P 1'
#
loop_
_entity.id
_entity.type
_entity.pdbx_description
1 polymer ?
#
loop_
_entity_poly.entity_id
_entity_poly.type
_entity_poly.pdbx_seq_one_letter_code
_entity_poly.pdbx_strand_id
1 'polypeptide(L)'
;HAAAEASARAAAEADQERAAAVREAATALREAAEADQQAGAATEALRQLTEDHLALRGRHQDLQGEHRRLAERHTELVEAHTSLNRQHVELTNHAGRLDGELAALRPRLEEQAGRITALEDELRTTNDALGDARERAGGLQTALDELQRARQADADRHTEELAGVRAERDEAAGKLATATTNLGVARERAEGLQRQLDALDRDRKAEQARHTQELAELRGEHERALAELREDVTQLTAENAALTALPASPPAVAEAEETGQPAQQDVSAGQMDMFTLDTAGQPVPGPAEPPQAPAEPSPQEQSPEPAAAGSGAPDEADELPVAIEDLGFQAGSGWCMARYPSSGDTWTVLRDGQQVGAVTPERASTGRRSLLGWSAREQLTAVRPTKGRHFNNRDIAAKAVIKASLRRQPELATATPAWWAALTEQTATALARAAAPLATASAGRGGHLSLFAPTLRHAALRVAVRAPHEGDLAQLQSISESVLDRSKDGARLVAALRAAAVASETTALGTFDGRAWTLEPDLDHGEVLVVCADGQPVGTLEPTSPNPGGRWAAKHRRRALKPATGRAFPDRDAALQAVIAAERDHRPLPALDDPAWHRIQPGFRGTLYSAARAAMDLKNSHSQLEPMEYRRAVTNALVEARRSVNASVEPEHLAVLLDAPREDLGPKQSARADRLYEVLQRIRDDLLTQSARGKTDQA
;
A
#
# COMPACT_ATOMS: atom_id res chain seq x y z
N HIS A 1 -182.17 -14.62 15.52
CA HIS A 1 -181.37 -13.93 14.49
C HIS A 1 -180.27 -13.07 15.12
N ALA A 2 -180.57 -11.90 15.68
CA ALA A 2 -179.56 -10.96 16.21
C ALA A 2 -178.46 -11.58 17.11
N ALA A 3 -178.79 -12.49 18.03
CA ALA A 3 -177.79 -13.15 18.89
C ALA A 3 -176.80 -14.06 18.12
N ALA A 4 -177.26 -14.70 17.03
CA ALA A 4 -176.39 -15.52 16.18
C ALA A 4 -175.47 -14.64 15.31
N GLU A 5 -175.96 -13.49 14.84
CA GLU A 5 -175.14 -12.50 14.12
C GLU A 5 -174.09 -11.86 15.05
N ALA A 6 -174.43 -11.58 16.30
CA ALA A 6 -173.47 -11.11 17.30
C ALA A 6 -172.39 -12.18 17.60
N SER A 7 -172.79 -13.44 17.76
CA SER A 7 -171.83 -14.55 17.95
C SER A 7 -170.95 -14.79 16.72
N ALA A 8 -171.47 -14.62 15.51
CA ALA A 8 -170.69 -14.75 14.28
C ALA A 8 -169.70 -13.60 14.09
N ARG A 9 -170.07 -12.37 14.49
CA ARG A 9 -169.15 -11.22 14.52
C ARG A 9 -168.04 -11.42 15.55
N ALA A 10 -168.37 -11.81 16.78
CA ALA A 10 -167.38 -12.09 17.81
C ALA A 10 -166.42 -13.24 17.44
N ALA A 11 -166.91 -14.28 16.74
CA ALA A 11 -166.05 -15.33 16.20
C ALA A 11 -165.14 -14.82 15.07
N ALA A 12 -165.67 -14.01 14.14
CA ALA A 12 -164.88 -13.40 13.08
C ALA A 12 -163.85 -12.39 13.61
N GLU A 13 -164.17 -11.65 14.66
CA GLU A 13 -163.25 -10.76 15.39
C GLU A 13 -162.15 -11.57 16.08
N ALA A 14 -162.49 -12.64 16.82
CA ALA A 14 -161.51 -13.53 17.44
C ALA A 14 -160.58 -14.23 16.42
N ASP A 15 -161.10 -14.63 15.26
CA ASP A 15 -160.29 -15.21 14.19
C ASP A 15 -159.46 -14.14 13.44
N GLN A 16 -159.92 -12.89 13.36
CA GLN A 16 -159.11 -11.76 12.88
C GLN A 16 -157.99 -11.41 13.85
N GLU A 17 -158.25 -11.40 15.17
CA GLU A 17 -157.24 -11.22 16.22
C GLU A 17 -156.21 -12.34 16.20
N ARG A 18 -156.63 -13.62 16.09
CA ARG A 18 -155.73 -14.75 15.89
C ARG A 18 -154.90 -14.61 14.62
N ALA A 19 -155.53 -14.23 13.50
CA ALA A 19 -154.81 -14.01 12.25
C ALA A 19 -153.88 -12.79 12.31
N ALA A 20 -154.15 -11.79 13.16
CA ALA A 20 -153.25 -10.67 13.42
C ALA A 20 -152.06 -11.12 14.29
N ALA A 21 -152.31 -11.81 15.41
CA ALA A 21 -151.27 -12.36 16.29
C ALA A 21 -150.37 -13.38 15.57
N VAL A 22 -150.92 -14.21 14.66
CA VAL A 22 -150.11 -15.11 13.82
C VAL A 22 -149.27 -14.34 12.80
N ARG A 23 -149.76 -13.22 12.25
CA ARG A 23 -148.96 -12.35 11.37
C ARG A 23 -147.84 -11.64 12.16
N GLU A 24 -148.12 -11.17 13.36
CA GLU A 24 -147.16 -10.53 14.26
C GLU A 24 -146.08 -11.52 14.75
N ALA A 25 -146.47 -12.74 15.12
CA ALA A 25 -145.54 -13.82 15.42
C ALA A 25 -144.69 -14.20 14.19
N ALA A 26 -145.27 -14.19 12.99
CA ALA A 26 -144.55 -14.47 11.75
C ALA A 26 -143.59 -13.32 11.35
N THR A 27 -143.88 -12.06 11.68
CA THR A 27 -142.91 -10.95 11.51
C THR A 27 -141.80 -11.03 12.56
N ALA A 28 -142.13 -11.26 13.84
CA ALA A 28 -141.13 -11.42 14.90
C ALA A 28 -140.18 -12.61 14.64
N LEU A 29 -140.68 -13.72 14.07
CA LEU A 29 -139.84 -14.86 13.66
C LEU A 29 -138.94 -14.54 12.46
N ARG A 30 -139.36 -13.68 11.53
CA ARG A 30 -138.50 -13.21 10.43
C ARG A 30 -137.43 -12.26 10.96
N GLU A 31 -137.80 -11.30 11.78
CA GLU A 31 -136.86 -10.36 12.43
C GLU A 31 -135.83 -11.11 13.28
N ALA A 32 -136.24 -12.15 14.03
CA ALA A 32 -135.34 -13.02 14.76
C ALA A 32 -134.40 -13.83 13.83
N ALA A 33 -134.90 -14.36 12.71
CA ALA A 33 -134.09 -15.07 11.73
C ALA A 33 -133.11 -14.14 10.98
N GLU A 34 -133.51 -12.91 10.68
CA GLU A 34 -132.65 -11.87 10.10
C GLU A 34 -131.57 -11.43 11.10
N ALA A 35 -131.92 -11.27 12.38
CA ALA A 35 -130.96 -10.99 13.45
C ALA A 35 -129.95 -12.13 13.65
N ASP A 36 -130.38 -13.40 13.58
CA ASP A 36 -129.50 -14.58 13.65
C ASP A 36 -128.57 -14.66 12.43
N GLN A 37 -129.07 -14.38 11.22
CA GLN A 37 -128.23 -14.25 10.02
C GLN A 37 -127.20 -13.11 10.14
N GLN A 38 -127.59 -11.96 10.69
CA GLN A 38 -126.67 -10.85 10.95
C GLN A 38 -125.63 -11.21 12.03
N ALA A 39 -126.02 -11.92 13.09
CA ALA A 39 -125.11 -12.41 14.12
C ALA A 39 -124.11 -13.45 13.56
N GLY A 40 -124.57 -14.36 12.70
CA GLY A 40 -123.72 -15.30 11.98
C GLY A 40 -122.72 -14.59 11.06
N ALA A 41 -123.17 -13.62 10.27
CA ALA A 41 -122.31 -12.82 9.40
C ALA A 41 -121.27 -11.99 10.20
N ALA A 42 -121.67 -11.40 11.33
CA ALA A 42 -120.76 -10.68 12.22
C ALA A 42 -119.72 -11.61 12.88
N THR A 43 -120.14 -12.81 13.28
CA THR A 43 -119.24 -13.83 13.84
C THR A 43 -118.20 -14.28 12.83
N GLU A 44 -118.61 -14.50 11.57
CA GLU A 44 -117.71 -14.88 10.49
C GLU A 44 -116.76 -13.74 10.10
N ALA A 45 -117.23 -12.48 10.10
CA ALA A 45 -116.37 -11.32 9.91
C ALA A 45 -115.33 -11.16 11.04
N LEU A 46 -115.70 -11.44 12.29
CA LEU A 46 -114.77 -11.47 13.43
C LEU A 46 -113.75 -12.62 13.32
N ARG A 47 -114.16 -13.80 12.83
CA ARG A 47 -113.26 -14.92 12.53
C ARG A 47 -112.22 -14.50 11.49
N GLN A 48 -112.66 -13.96 10.35
CA GLN A 48 -111.78 -13.50 9.29
C GLN A 48 -110.81 -12.40 9.77
N LEU A 49 -111.31 -11.39 10.49
CA LEU A 49 -110.47 -10.32 11.04
C LEU A 49 -109.42 -10.87 12.03
N THR A 50 -109.75 -11.91 12.79
CA THR A 50 -108.81 -12.57 13.70
C THR A 50 -107.72 -13.31 12.93
N GLU A 51 -108.07 -14.01 11.84
CA GLU A 51 -107.12 -14.69 10.96
C GLU A 51 -106.20 -13.70 10.23
N ASP A 52 -106.76 -12.62 9.68
CA ASP A 52 -106.01 -11.54 9.03
C ASP A 52 -105.04 -10.86 10.03
N HIS A 53 -105.47 -10.61 11.27
CA HIS A 53 -104.63 -10.05 12.32
C HIS A 53 -103.50 -11.01 12.74
N LEU A 54 -103.77 -12.32 12.81
CA LEU A 54 -102.73 -13.33 13.06
C LEU A 54 -101.72 -13.41 11.90
N ALA A 55 -102.18 -13.38 10.66
CA ALA A 55 -101.33 -13.36 9.48
C ALA A 55 -100.45 -12.10 9.40
N LEU A 56 -101.02 -10.93 9.71
CA LEU A 56 -100.29 -9.66 9.79
C LEU A 56 -99.24 -9.68 10.92
N ARG A 57 -99.58 -10.25 12.09
CA ARG A 57 -98.65 -10.43 13.21
C ARG A 57 -97.48 -11.35 12.83
N GLY A 58 -97.73 -12.44 12.09
CA GLY A 58 -96.69 -13.29 11.54
C GLY A 58 -95.72 -12.52 10.63
N ARG A 59 -96.26 -11.83 9.61
CA ARG A 59 -95.46 -10.99 8.70
C ARG A 59 -94.65 -9.91 9.43
N HIS A 60 -95.20 -9.33 10.50
CA HIS A 60 -94.48 -8.36 11.32
C HIS A 60 -93.31 -8.99 12.09
N GLN A 61 -93.47 -10.21 12.61
CA GLN A 61 -92.40 -10.96 13.26
C GLN A 61 -91.29 -11.35 12.28
N ASP A 62 -91.66 -11.78 11.06
CA ASP A 62 -90.70 -12.07 9.98
C ASP A 62 -89.89 -10.83 9.61
N LEU A 63 -90.57 -9.69 9.39
CA LEU A 63 -89.92 -8.40 9.07
C LEU A 63 -89.02 -7.89 10.20
N GLN A 64 -89.39 -8.10 11.46
CA GLN A 64 -88.49 -7.83 12.60
C GLN A 64 -87.25 -8.73 12.58
N GLY A 65 -87.40 -9.99 12.17
CA GLY A 65 -86.28 -10.92 11.98
C GLY A 65 -85.34 -10.50 10.85
N GLU A 66 -85.88 -10.07 9.71
CA GLU A 66 -85.11 -9.53 8.59
C GLU A 66 -84.39 -8.24 8.97
N HIS A 67 -85.06 -7.30 9.64
CA HIS A 67 -84.46 -6.06 10.12
C HIS A 67 -83.30 -6.33 11.09
N ARG A 68 -83.43 -7.32 11.99
CA ARG A 68 -82.33 -7.71 12.89
C ARG A 68 -81.12 -8.24 12.12
N ARG A 69 -81.34 -9.16 11.15
CA ARG A 69 -80.27 -9.69 10.28
C ARG A 69 -79.60 -8.60 9.44
N LEU A 70 -80.36 -7.61 8.98
CA LEU A 70 -79.82 -6.48 8.24
C LEU A 70 -78.97 -5.56 9.15
N ALA A 71 -79.40 -5.33 10.38
CA ALA A 71 -78.63 -4.57 11.36
C ALA A 71 -77.31 -5.30 11.74
N GLU A 72 -77.36 -6.61 11.94
CA GLU A 72 -76.17 -7.47 12.18
C GLU A 72 -75.16 -7.35 11.02
N ARG A 73 -75.61 -7.52 9.76
CA ARG A 73 -74.77 -7.33 8.57
C ARG A 73 -74.22 -5.91 8.44
N HIS A 74 -75.00 -4.89 8.81
CA HIS A 74 -74.54 -3.51 8.82
C HIS A 74 -73.42 -3.29 9.84
N THR A 75 -73.53 -3.88 11.05
CA THR A 75 -72.44 -3.83 12.04
C THR A 75 -71.18 -4.53 11.55
N GLU A 76 -71.28 -5.73 10.96
CA GLU A 76 -70.13 -6.44 10.35
C GLU A 76 -69.46 -5.60 9.26
N LEU A 77 -70.24 -4.94 8.39
CA LEU A 77 -69.73 -4.09 7.32
C LEU A 77 -69.02 -2.84 7.86
N VAL A 78 -69.56 -2.22 8.92
CA VAL A 78 -68.91 -1.09 9.60
C VAL A 78 -67.58 -1.53 10.21
N GLU A 79 -67.53 -2.66 10.91
CA GLU A 79 -66.29 -3.21 11.48
C GLU A 79 -65.24 -3.47 10.40
N ALA A 80 -65.63 -4.14 9.31
CA ALA A 80 -64.76 -4.36 8.15
C ALA A 80 -64.25 -3.05 7.53
N HIS A 81 -65.11 -2.04 7.39
CA HIS A 81 -64.72 -0.73 6.88
C HIS A 81 -63.74 -0.01 7.81
N THR A 82 -63.94 -0.04 9.14
CA THR A 82 -62.96 0.54 10.08
C THR A 82 -61.62 -0.19 10.05
N SER A 83 -61.61 -1.50 9.79
CA SER A 83 -60.39 -2.30 9.67
C SER A 83 -59.62 -1.94 8.40
N LEU A 84 -60.31 -1.83 7.26
CA LEU A 84 -59.75 -1.40 6.00
C LEU A 84 -59.19 0.04 6.09
N ASN A 85 -59.91 0.95 6.76
CA ASN A 85 -59.45 2.32 6.94
C ASN A 85 -58.18 2.39 7.82
N ARG A 86 -58.06 1.55 8.86
CA ARG A 86 -56.83 1.40 9.65
C ARG A 86 -55.65 0.95 8.77
N GLN A 87 -55.84 -0.08 7.96
CA GLN A 87 -54.81 -0.55 7.01
C GLN A 87 -54.43 0.53 5.99
N HIS A 88 -55.39 1.32 5.49
CA HIS A 88 -55.12 2.41 4.55
C HIS A 88 -54.26 3.52 5.19
N VAL A 89 -54.53 3.89 6.45
CA VAL A 89 -53.69 4.84 7.20
C VAL A 89 -52.29 4.27 7.45
N GLU A 90 -52.15 2.99 7.79
CA GLU A 90 -50.84 2.33 7.96
C GLU A 90 -50.01 2.34 6.67
N LEU A 91 -50.62 1.99 5.53
CA LEU A 91 -49.97 2.03 4.21
C LEU A 91 -49.59 3.47 3.81
N THR A 92 -50.44 4.46 4.09
CA THR A 92 -50.15 5.88 3.83
C THR A 92 -48.97 6.38 4.66
N ASN A 93 -48.90 6.00 5.94
CA ASN A 93 -47.77 6.30 6.81
C ASN A 93 -46.49 5.58 6.39
N HIS A 94 -46.59 4.37 5.81
CA HIS A 94 -45.43 3.66 5.28
C HIS A 94 -44.90 4.32 3.99
N ALA A 95 -45.79 4.69 3.06
CA ALA A 95 -45.43 5.44 1.86
C ALA A 95 -44.73 6.76 2.20
N GLY A 96 -45.31 7.57 3.11
CA GLY A 96 -44.69 8.82 3.55
C GLY A 96 -43.33 8.64 4.24
N ARG A 97 -43.07 7.47 4.86
CA ARG A 97 -41.73 7.14 5.39
C ARG A 97 -40.74 6.84 4.27
N LEU A 98 -41.13 6.03 3.29
CA LEU A 98 -40.31 5.71 2.13
C LEU A 98 -39.99 6.96 1.30
N ASP A 99 -40.95 7.86 1.12
CA ASP A 99 -40.73 9.16 0.47
C ASP A 99 -39.73 10.03 1.26
N GLY A 100 -39.80 10.01 2.60
CA GLY A 100 -38.83 10.67 3.47
C GLY A 100 -37.42 10.08 3.38
N GLU A 101 -37.30 8.75 3.28
CA GLU A 101 -36.03 8.05 3.08
C GLU A 101 -35.45 8.35 1.68
N LEU A 102 -36.27 8.34 0.62
CA LEU A 102 -35.87 8.75 -0.73
C LEU A 102 -35.41 10.21 -0.79
N ALA A 103 -36.13 11.12 -0.12
CA ALA A 103 -35.75 12.53 -0.01
C ALA A 103 -34.43 12.74 0.75
N ALA A 104 -34.08 11.86 1.69
CA ALA A 104 -32.80 11.88 2.40
C ALA A 104 -31.64 11.22 1.61
N LEU A 105 -31.95 10.27 0.71
CA LEU A 105 -30.96 9.59 -0.13
C LEU A 105 -30.54 10.41 -1.37
N ARG A 106 -31.47 11.15 -2.00
CA ARG A 106 -31.16 12.03 -3.15
C ARG A 106 -29.97 12.99 -2.93
N PRO A 107 -29.94 13.83 -1.87
CA PRO A 107 -28.82 14.75 -1.66
C PRO A 107 -27.51 14.03 -1.32
N ARG A 108 -27.57 12.79 -0.79
CA ARG A 108 -26.36 11.97 -0.58
C ARG A 108 -25.79 11.44 -1.88
N LEU A 109 -26.64 11.06 -2.84
CA LEU A 109 -26.22 10.67 -4.19
C LEU A 109 -25.64 11.86 -4.95
N GLU A 110 -26.23 13.04 -4.82
CA GLU A 110 -25.69 14.29 -5.38
C GLU A 110 -24.33 14.65 -4.74
N GLU A 111 -24.20 14.52 -3.42
CA GLU A 111 -22.93 14.70 -2.71
C GLU A 111 -21.86 13.67 -3.15
N GLN A 112 -22.25 12.39 -3.33
CA GLN A 112 -21.35 11.36 -3.82
C GLN A 112 -20.91 11.61 -5.27
N ALA A 113 -21.83 12.05 -6.14
CA ALA A 113 -21.49 12.45 -7.51
C ALA A 113 -20.50 13.61 -7.52
N GLY A 114 -20.73 14.65 -6.70
CA GLY A 114 -19.81 15.79 -6.56
C GLY A 114 -18.43 15.39 -6.02
N ARG A 115 -18.36 14.41 -5.12
CA ARG A 115 -17.08 13.83 -4.64
C ARG A 115 -16.36 13.05 -5.74
N ILE A 116 -17.08 12.29 -6.56
CA ILE A 116 -16.49 11.57 -7.71
C ILE A 116 -15.87 12.58 -8.69
N THR A 117 -16.60 13.62 -9.09
CA THR A 117 -16.05 14.64 -10.02
C THR A 117 -14.85 15.38 -9.44
N ALA A 118 -14.84 15.66 -8.12
CA ALA A 118 -13.69 16.29 -7.48
C ALA A 118 -12.45 15.38 -7.47
N LEU A 119 -12.63 14.07 -7.24
CA LEU A 119 -11.55 13.08 -7.33
C LEU A 119 -11.08 12.86 -8.78
N GLU A 120 -11.96 12.97 -9.77
CA GLU A 120 -11.60 12.92 -11.20
C GLU A 120 -10.74 14.13 -11.61
N ASP A 121 -11.05 15.33 -11.11
CA ASP A 121 -10.22 16.53 -11.34
C ASP A 121 -8.88 16.46 -10.57
N GLU A 122 -8.85 15.91 -9.36
CA GLU A 122 -7.60 15.64 -8.62
C GLU A 122 -6.74 14.59 -9.35
N LEU A 123 -7.34 13.53 -9.89
CA LEU A 123 -6.66 12.54 -10.74
C LEU A 123 -6.16 13.15 -12.06
N ARG A 124 -6.88 14.12 -12.66
CA ARG A 124 -6.39 14.84 -13.85
C ARG A 124 -5.16 15.68 -13.51
N THR A 125 -5.26 16.56 -12.51
CA THR A 125 -4.16 17.45 -12.11
C THR A 125 -2.89 16.71 -11.65
N THR A 126 -3.05 15.57 -10.96
CA THR A 126 -1.90 14.71 -10.60
C THR A 126 -1.29 13.99 -11.81
N ASN A 127 -2.09 13.59 -12.81
CA ASN A 127 -1.57 13.06 -14.06
C ASN A 127 -0.83 14.11 -14.90
N ASP A 128 -1.33 15.34 -14.95
CA ASP A 128 -0.67 16.46 -15.62
C ASP A 128 0.70 16.75 -14.97
N ALA A 129 0.75 16.82 -13.63
CA ALA A 129 2.00 16.98 -12.88
C ALA A 129 2.99 15.80 -13.07
N LEU A 130 2.49 14.57 -13.25
CA LEU A 130 3.31 13.41 -13.63
C LEU A 130 3.80 13.50 -15.08
N GLY A 131 3.06 14.14 -15.99
CA GLY A 131 3.51 14.53 -17.33
C GLY A 131 4.72 15.46 -17.24
N ASP A 132 4.57 16.60 -16.58
CA ASP A 132 5.65 17.58 -16.36
C ASP A 132 6.89 16.97 -15.68
N ALA A 133 6.69 16.02 -14.77
CA ALA A 133 7.78 15.29 -14.12
C ALA A 133 8.53 14.36 -15.09
N ARG A 134 7.80 13.67 -15.99
CA ARG A 134 8.41 12.81 -17.03
C ARG A 134 9.14 13.64 -18.09
N GLU A 135 8.59 14.78 -18.50
CA GLU A 135 9.28 15.68 -19.44
C GLU A 135 10.58 16.23 -18.84
N ARG A 136 10.55 16.66 -17.57
CA ARG A 136 11.78 17.06 -16.85
C ARG A 136 12.79 15.92 -16.72
N ALA A 137 12.35 14.69 -16.46
CA ALA A 137 13.23 13.53 -16.43
C ALA A 137 13.86 13.23 -17.80
N GLY A 138 13.11 13.36 -18.90
CA GLY A 138 13.62 13.25 -20.27
C GLY A 138 14.63 14.34 -20.63
N GLY A 139 14.39 15.57 -20.20
CA GLY A 139 15.35 16.68 -20.32
C GLY A 139 16.65 16.42 -19.55
N LEU A 140 16.54 15.93 -18.31
CA LEU A 140 17.71 15.56 -17.49
C LEU A 140 18.50 14.38 -18.09
N GLN A 141 17.82 13.39 -18.68
CA GLN A 141 18.49 12.29 -19.37
C GLN A 141 19.26 12.80 -20.60
N THR A 142 18.65 13.69 -21.39
CA THR A 142 19.32 14.32 -22.54
C THR A 142 20.59 15.07 -22.11
N ALA A 143 20.49 15.87 -21.03
CA ALA A 143 21.62 16.59 -20.47
C ALA A 143 22.71 15.65 -19.88
N LEU A 144 22.33 14.51 -19.31
CA LEU A 144 23.26 13.49 -18.84
C LEU A 144 24.02 12.85 -20.01
N ASP A 145 23.33 12.49 -21.09
CA ASP A 145 23.94 11.95 -22.31
C ASP A 145 24.89 12.96 -22.96
N GLU A 146 24.53 14.25 -22.97
CA GLU A 146 25.41 15.33 -23.44
C GLU A 146 26.66 15.49 -22.58
N LEU A 147 26.52 15.47 -21.25
CA LEU A 147 27.65 15.47 -20.31
C LEU A 147 28.56 14.26 -20.48
N GLN A 148 28.00 13.07 -20.75
CA GLN A 148 28.78 11.86 -21.03
C GLN A 148 29.55 12.00 -22.35
N ARG A 149 28.93 12.50 -23.42
CA ARG A 149 29.62 12.77 -24.70
C ARG A 149 30.73 13.81 -24.55
N ALA A 150 30.47 14.90 -23.84
CA ALA A 150 31.48 15.95 -23.57
C ALA A 150 32.67 15.38 -22.79
N ARG A 151 32.40 14.63 -21.71
CA ARG A 151 33.44 13.98 -20.89
C ARG A 151 34.25 12.94 -21.68
N GLN A 152 33.62 12.19 -22.59
CA GLN A 152 34.35 11.27 -23.47
C GLN A 152 35.26 12.06 -24.42
N ALA A 153 34.76 13.13 -25.05
CA ALA A 153 35.55 13.97 -25.95
C ALA A 153 36.69 14.73 -25.25
N ASP A 154 36.55 15.07 -23.97
CA ASP A 154 37.65 15.60 -23.13
C ASP A 154 38.67 14.50 -22.79
N ALA A 155 38.21 13.30 -22.45
CA ALA A 155 39.09 12.16 -22.18
C ALA A 155 39.91 11.76 -23.42
N ASP A 156 39.27 11.70 -24.59
CA ASP A 156 39.91 11.41 -25.87
C ASP A 156 40.98 12.48 -26.17
N ARG A 157 40.63 13.77 -26.08
CA ARG A 157 41.60 14.89 -26.22
C ARG A 157 42.79 14.76 -25.27
N HIS A 158 42.57 14.47 -23.98
CA HIS A 158 43.67 14.27 -23.04
C HIS A 158 44.51 13.04 -23.36
N THR A 159 43.94 11.97 -23.93
CA THR A 159 44.76 10.84 -24.39
C THR A 159 45.61 11.17 -25.62
N GLU A 160 45.10 12.01 -26.54
CA GLU A 160 45.87 12.54 -27.68
C GLU A 160 46.98 13.48 -27.23
N GLU A 161 46.70 14.42 -26.32
CA GLU A 161 47.69 15.31 -25.69
C GLU A 161 48.80 14.52 -25.00
N LEU A 162 48.44 13.52 -24.19
CA LEU A 162 49.41 12.64 -23.52
C LEU A 162 50.21 11.78 -24.50
N ALA A 163 49.64 11.39 -25.65
CA ALA A 163 50.36 10.70 -26.71
C ALA A 163 51.37 11.64 -27.40
N GLY A 164 50.97 12.89 -27.68
CA GLY A 164 51.85 13.93 -28.20
C GLY A 164 53.03 14.22 -27.27
N VAL A 165 52.77 14.50 -25.99
CA VAL A 165 53.83 14.75 -24.98
C VAL A 165 54.76 13.54 -24.81
N ARG A 166 54.25 12.31 -24.93
CA ARG A 166 55.10 11.10 -24.94
C ARG A 166 56.00 11.04 -26.18
N ALA A 167 55.48 11.37 -27.37
CA ALA A 167 56.27 11.41 -28.59
C ALA A 167 57.35 12.48 -28.53
N GLU A 168 57.04 13.69 -28.04
CA GLU A 168 58.02 14.77 -27.82
C GLU A 168 59.11 14.35 -26.82
N ARG A 169 58.73 13.72 -25.70
CA ARG A 169 59.65 13.15 -24.72
C ARG A 169 60.57 12.10 -25.35
N ASP A 170 60.03 11.21 -26.18
CA ASP A 170 60.79 10.12 -26.78
C ASP A 170 61.73 10.64 -27.89
N GLU A 171 61.33 11.67 -28.63
CA GLU A 171 62.21 12.41 -29.54
C GLU A 171 63.33 13.14 -28.79
N ALA A 172 63.01 13.81 -27.67
CA ALA A 172 63.99 14.47 -26.82
C ALA A 172 64.97 13.47 -26.19
N ALA A 173 64.49 12.30 -25.76
CA ALA A 173 65.33 11.21 -25.26
C ALA A 173 66.24 10.64 -26.36
N GLY A 174 65.75 10.50 -27.60
CA GLY A 174 66.56 10.11 -28.76
C GLY A 174 67.65 11.13 -29.10
N LYS A 175 67.32 12.43 -29.07
CA LYS A 175 68.29 13.53 -29.22
C LYS A 175 69.34 13.50 -28.11
N LEU A 176 68.92 13.30 -26.86
CA LEU A 176 69.81 13.21 -25.71
C LEU A 176 70.76 12.00 -25.82
N ALA A 177 70.24 10.82 -26.16
CA ALA A 177 71.04 9.62 -26.39
C ALA A 177 72.09 9.84 -27.49
N THR A 178 71.70 10.45 -28.61
CA THR A 178 72.61 10.81 -29.71
C THR A 178 73.69 11.79 -29.25
N ALA A 179 73.33 12.80 -28.45
CA ALA A 179 74.28 13.75 -27.87
C ALA A 179 75.25 13.07 -26.88
N THR A 180 74.77 12.13 -26.07
CA THR A 180 75.60 11.31 -25.17
C THR A 180 76.58 10.44 -25.94
N THR A 181 76.16 9.82 -27.05
CA THR A 181 77.05 9.04 -27.93
C THR A 181 78.11 9.93 -28.57
N ASN A 182 77.73 11.11 -29.06
CA ASN A 182 78.66 12.09 -29.63
C ASN A 182 79.67 12.60 -28.59
N LEU A 183 79.24 12.84 -27.34
CA LEU A 183 80.12 13.16 -26.22
C LEU A 183 81.09 12.03 -25.88
N GLY A 184 80.64 10.77 -25.96
CA GLY A 184 81.51 9.59 -25.85
C GLY A 184 82.64 9.59 -26.90
N VAL A 185 82.28 9.74 -28.18
CA VAL A 185 83.24 9.82 -29.29
C VAL A 185 84.18 11.03 -29.16
N ALA A 186 83.65 12.19 -28.73
CA ALA A 186 84.46 13.39 -28.48
C ALA A 186 85.45 13.18 -27.32
N ARG A 187 85.03 12.46 -26.26
CA ARG A 187 85.88 12.10 -25.14
C ARG A 187 86.97 11.10 -25.54
N GLU A 188 86.65 10.05 -26.29
CA GLU A 188 87.65 9.12 -26.83
C GLU A 188 88.69 9.84 -27.72
N ARG A 189 88.25 10.81 -28.54
CA ARG A 189 89.15 11.66 -29.32
C ARG A 189 90.02 12.55 -28.43
N ALA A 190 89.45 13.17 -27.40
CA ALA A 190 90.21 13.99 -26.45
C ALA A 190 91.25 13.17 -25.67
N GLU A 191 90.89 11.97 -25.20
CA GLU A 191 91.82 11.04 -24.56
C GLU A 191 92.89 10.53 -25.56
N GLY A 192 92.53 10.33 -26.84
CA GLY A 192 93.47 10.02 -27.90
C GLY A 192 94.49 11.14 -28.14
N LEU A 193 94.04 12.39 -28.22
CA LEU A 193 94.89 13.58 -28.33
C LEU A 193 95.76 13.78 -27.08
N GLN A 194 95.23 13.52 -25.88
CA GLN A 194 96.00 13.56 -24.64
C GLN A 194 97.14 12.54 -24.67
N ARG A 195 96.87 11.28 -25.07
CA ARG A 195 97.93 10.26 -25.22
C ARG A 195 98.98 10.63 -26.27
N GLN A 196 98.62 11.39 -27.30
CA GLN A 196 99.57 11.94 -28.29
C GLN A 196 100.41 13.07 -27.69
N LEU A 197 99.82 13.99 -26.93
CA LEU A 197 100.56 15.02 -26.18
C LEU A 197 101.52 14.38 -25.17
N ASP A 198 101.06 13.41 -24.38
CA ASP A 198 101.88 12.67 -23.41
C ASP A 198 103.00 11.86 -24.10
N ALA A 199 102.86 11.52 -25.38
CA ALA A 199 103.93 10.92 -26.19
C ALA A 199 104.94 11.97 -26.66
N LEU A 200 104.48 13.07 -27.24
CA LEU A 200 105.33 14.19 -27.67
C LEU A 200 106.12 14.79 -26.49
N ASP A 201 105.53 14.87 -25.29
CA ASP A 201 106.21 15.33 -24.08
C ASP A 201 107.26 14.34 -23.60
N ARG A 202 107.05 13.02 -23.77
CA ARG A 202 108.07 12.00 -23.49
C ARG A 202 109.21 12.05 -24.49
N ASP A 203 108.89 12.19 -25.78
CA ASP A 203 109.89 12.31 -26.85
C ASP A 203 110.73 13.58 -26.67
N ARG A 204 110.08 14.73 -26.41
CA ARG A 204 110.74 15.99 -26.07
C ARG A 204 111.63 15.87 -24.83
N LYS A 205 111.18 15.18 -23.77
CA LYS A 205 112.00 14.93 -22.58
C LYS A 205 113.18 14.01 -22.89
N ALA A 206 113.02 13.03 -23.79
CA ALA A 206 114.11 12.18 -24.25
C ALA A 206 115.12 12.94 -25.11
N GLU A 207 114.68 13.85 -25.98
CA GLU A 207 115.55 14.76 -26.74
C GLU A 207 116.27 15.75 -25.82
N GLN A 208 115.58 16.34 -24.85
CA GLN A 208 116.21 17.16 -23.82
C GLN A 208 117.26 16.37 -23.02
N ALA A 209 116.96 15.13 -22.64
CA ALA A 209 117.91 14.24 -21.97
C ALA A 209 119.15 13.96 -22.84
N ARG A 210 118.95 13.65 -24.13
CA ARG A 210 120.04 13.49 -25.12
C ARG A 210 120.88 14.76 -25.22
N HIS A 211 120.28 15.92 -25.42
CA HIS A 211 121.03 17.18 -25.49
C HIS A 211 121.75 17.52 -24.18
N THR A 212 121.20 17.20 -23.00
CA THR A 212 121.94 17.35 -21.74
C THR A 212 123.09 16.36 -21.60
N GLN A 213 122.95 15.15 -22.16
CA GLN A 213 124.02 14.16 -22.22
C GLN A 213 125.11 14.57 -23.21
N GLU A 214 124.76 14.98 -24.43
CA GLU A 214 125.66 15.54 -25.44
C GLU A 214 126.42 16.76 -24.89
N LEU A 215 125.75 17.67 -24.16
CA LEU A 215 126.39 18.79 -23.50
C LEU A 215 127.29 18.37 -22.33
N ALA A 216 126.99 17.28 -21.64
CA ALA A 216 127.86 16.72 -20.60
C ALA A 216 129.08 16.01 -21.19
N GLU A 217 128.91 15.31 -22.31
CA GLU A 217 129.98 14.66 -23.09
C GLU A 217 130.90 15.74 -23.69
N LEU A 218 130.36 16.76 -24.36
CA LEU A 218 131.10 17.92 -24.87
C LEU A 218 131.81 18.71 -23.76
N ARG A 219 131.20 18.87 -22.58
CA ARG A 219 131.89 19.46 -21.42
C ARG A 219 133.02 18.58 -20.92
N GLY A 220 132.83 17.27 -20.84
CA GLY A 220 133.88 16.32 -20.49
C GLY A 220 135.02 16.27 -21.52
N GLU A 221 134.72 16.42 -22.81
CA GLU A 221 135.70 16.59 -23.87
C GLU A 221 136.44 17.93 -23.76
N HIS A 222 135.73 19.02 -23.48
CA HIS A 222 136.35 20.33 -23.28
C HIS A 222 137.20 20.37 -21.99
N GLU A 223 136.79 19.68 -20.93
CA GLU A 223 137.58 19.51 -19.71
C GLU A 223 138.81 18.62 -19.93
N ARG A 224 138.72 17.57 -20.76
CA ARG A 224 139.89 16.79 -21.21
C ARG A 224 140.83 17.64 -22.07
N ALA A 225 140.32 18.38 -23.05
CA ALA A 225 141.12 19.29 -23.86
C ALA A 225 141.77 20.41 -23.03
N LEU A 226 141.10 20.90 -21.98
CA LEU A 226 141.68 21.82 -21.00
C LEU A 226 142.67 21.15 -20.05
N ALA A 227 142.56 19.84 -19.81
CA ALA A 227 143.57 19.07 -19.08
C ALA A 227 144.81 18.85 -19.94
N GLU A 228 144.66 18.47 -21.21
CA GLU A 228 145.75 18.40 -22.20
C GLU A 228 146.42 19.77 -22.37
N LEU A 229 145.66 20.86 -22.55
CA LEU A 229 146.23 22.22 -22.62
C LEU A 229 146.93 22.65 -21.33
N ARG A 230 146.50 22.16 -20.16
CA ARG A 230 147.21 22.39 -18.90
C ARG A 230 148.46 21.53 -18.80
N GLU A 231 148.43 20.30 -19.30
CA GLU A 231 149.58 19.41 -19.40
C GLU A 231 150.65 20.03 -20.34
N ASP A 232 150.26 20.45 -21.53
CA ASP A 232 151.07 21.24 -22.48
C ASP A 232 151.63 22.52 -21.83
N VAL A 233 150.83 23.27 -21.06
CA VAL A 233 151.32 24.46 -20.33
C VAL A 233 152.28 24.08 -19.20
N THR A 234 152.08 22.96 -18.50
CA THR A 234 153.06 22.45 -17.52
C THR A 234 154.34 21.95 -18.20
N GLN A 235 154.25 21.41 -19.42
CA GLN A 235 155.38 20.96 -20.22
C GLN A 235 156.16 22.16 -20.79
N LEU A 236 155.48 23.19 -21.30
CA LEU A 236 156.07 24.45 -21.76
C LEU A 236 156.66 25.30 -20.62
N THR A 237 156.11 25.20 -19.40
CA THR A 237 156.74 25.80 -18.20
C THR A 237 157.92 24.97 -17.68
N ALA A 238 157.91 23.64 -17.83
CA ALA A 238 159.08 22.80 -17.59
C ALA A 238 160.21 23.07 -18.62
N GLU A 239 159.88 23.31 -19.89
CA GLU A 239 160.85 23.69 -20.92
C GLU A 239 161.40 25.11 -20.70
N ASN A 240 160.58 26.08 -20.29
CA ASN A 240 161.08 27.42 -19.93
C ASN A 240 161.91 27.45 -18.64
N ALA A 241 161.65 26.54 -17.69
CA ALA A 241 162.42 26.44 -16.45
C ALA A 241 163.88 25.99 -16.66
N ALA A 242 164.23 25.45 -17.84
CA ALA A 242 165.55 24.92 -18.13
C ALA A 242 166.60 25.98 -18.57
N LEU A 243 166.22 27.27 -18.75
CA LEU A 243 167.10 28.27 -19.39
C LEU A 243 167.57 29.46 -18.55
N THR A 244 167.06 29.74 -17.33
CA THR A 244 167.60 30.83 -16.48
C THR A 244 167.29 30.65 -14.98
N ALA A 245 168.21 31.09 -14.10
CA ALA A 245 168.16 30.80 -12.66
C ALA A 245 168.39 32.01 -11.72
N LEU A 246 167.69 32.00 -10.56
CA LEU A 246 167.96 32.72 -9.29
C LEU A 246 167.84 34.28 -9.26
N PRO A 247 167.63 34.96 -8.09
CA PRO A 247 167.16 34.50 -6.75
C PRO A 247 166.11 35.40 -5.99
N ALA A 248 165.39 34.78 -5.03
CA ALA A 248 164.96 35.28 -3.68
C ALA A 248 163.96 36.46 -3.40
N SER A 249 163.02 36.17 -2.46
CA SER A 249 162.51 36.99 -1.31
C SER A 249 161.10 37.70 -1.30
N PRO A 250 160.44 37.84 -0.09
CA PRO A 250 158.95 37.88 0.14
C PRO A 250 158.39 39.27 0.63
N PRO A 251 157.06 39.49 0.89
CA PRO A 251 156.16 38.90 1.94
C PRO A 251 154.91 38.18 1.35
N ALA A 252 153.89 37.60 2.03
CA ALA A 252 153.35 37.46 3.41
C ALA A 252 152.11 38.32 3.82
N VAL A 253 151.18 37.71 4.61
CA VAL A 253 150.01 38.30 5.36
C VAL A 253 148.77 38.69 4.48
N ALA A 254 147.47 38.54 4.80
CA ALA A 254 146.61 38.02 5.92
C ALA A 254 145.25 37.53 5.32
N GLU A 255 144.51 36.54 5.84
CA GLU A 255 143.45 36.56 6.90
C GLU A 255 142.10 37.24 6.56
N ALA A 256 141.07 36.92 7.38
CA ALA A 256 139.64 37.28 7.34
C ALA A 256 138.82 36.62 6.21
N GLU A 257 137.90 35.68 6.45
CA GLU A 257 136.76 35.62 7.40
C GLU A 257 135.63 36.64 7.16
N GLU A 258 134.42 36.07 7.24
CA GLU A 258 133.18 36.64 7.78
C GLU A 258 132.18 37.42 6.90
N THR A 259 130.90 37.13 7.20
CA THR A 259 129.67 37.80 6.76
C THR A 259 129.31 37.68 5.27
N GLY A 260 128.04 37.67 4.87
CA GLY A 260 126.78 37.74 5.62
C GLY A 260 125.60 37.83 4.64
N GLN A 261 124.38 37.59 5.10
CA GLN A 261 123.16 37.75 4.29
C GLN A 261 122.95 39.22 3.86
N PRO A 262 121.98 39.48 2.97
CA PRO A 262 120.75 40.05 3.55
C PRO A 262 119.46 39.39 3.05
N ALA A 263 118.39 39.65 3.81
CA ALA A 263 117.01 39.32 3.46
C ALA A 263 116.27 40.56 2.88
N GLN A 264 115.02 40.36 2.44
CA GLN A 264 114.00 41.41 2.19
C GLN A 264 114.27 42.33 0.96
N GLN A 265 113.30 42.94 0.27
CA GLN A 265 111.83 43.00 0.46
C GLN A 265 111.05 43.44 -0.82
N ASP A 266 109.81 42.94 -0.95
CA ASP A 266 108.53 43.60 -1.35
C ASP A 266 108.31 44.56 -2.57
N VAL A 267 107.03 44.51 -3.03
CA VAL A 267 106.16 45.54 -3.69
C VAL A 267 105.90 45.53 -5.24
N SER A 268 104.75 44.94 -5.61
CA SER A 268 103.74 45.34 -6.65
C SER A 268 104.10 45.35 -8.18
N ALA A 269 103.16 45.23 -9.15
CA ALA A 269 101.68 45.29 -9.14
C ALA A 269 100.99 44.49 -10.30
N GLY A 270 99.73 44.04 -10.09
CA GLY A 270 98.71 43.70 -11.12
C GLY A 270 98.76 42.28 -11.77
N GLN A 271 97.67 41.65 -12.21
CA GLN A 271 96.22 41.97 -12.17
C GLN A 271 95.34 40.75 -12.57
N MET A 272 94.19 40.51 -11.89
CA MET A 272 93.05 39.56 -12.17
C MET A 272 93.37 38.02 -12.12
N ASP A 273 92.83 37.23 -11.17
CA ASP A 273 91.44 36.74 -10.92
C ASP A 273 91.03 35.52 -11.80
N MET A 274 90.40 34.43 -11.31
CA MET A 274 89.71 34.16 -10.04
C MET A 274 89.63 32.63 -9.74
N PHE A 275 89.52 32.19 -8.47
CA PHE A 275 89.32 30.77 -8.08
C PHE A 275 88.34 30.62 -6.87
N THR A 276 87.43 29.63 -6.96
CA THR A 276 86.75 28.83 -5.89
C THR A 276 86.21 29.40 -4.55
N LEU A 277 84.93 29.04 -4.29
CA LEU A 277 84.30 28.50 -3.06
C LEU A 277 84.04 29.36 -1.78
N ASP A 278 82.74 29.51 -1.51
CA ASP A 278 81.97 29.26 -0.25
C ASP A 278 82.29 29.97 1.09
N THR A 279 81.38 30.84 1.57
CA THR A 279 80.59 30.69 2.83
C THR A 279 79.99 32.02 3.33
N ALA A 280 78.67 32.19 3.21
CA ALA A 280 77.86 33.12 4.03
C ALA A 280 76.36 32.76 3.92
N GLY A 281 75.66 32.61 5.05
CA GLY A 281 74.32 32.01 5.08
C GLY A 281 73.12 32.95 4.94
N GLN A 282 72.03 32.39 4.42
CA GLN A 282 70.63 32.83 4.60
C GLN A 282 69.74 31.57 4.71
N PRO A 283 68.80 31.49 5.67
CA PRO A 283 67.96 30.31 5.86
C PRO A 283 66.71 30.29 4.97
N VAL A 284 66.29 29.08 4.62
CA VAL A 284 65.05 28.76 3.88
C VAL A 284 63.84 28.78 4.83
N PRO A 285 62.66 29.28 4.38
CA PRO A 285 61.37 28.80 4.85
C PRO A 285 60.64 27.95 3.79
N GLY A 286 59.87 26.96 4.27
CA GLY A 286 59.11 26.02 3.46
C GLY A 286 57.80 26.57 2.87
N PRO A 287 56.96 25.70 2.27
CA PRO A 287 55.94 26.10 1.29
C PRO A 287 54.67 26.67 1.91
N ALA A 288 53.97 27.52 1.14
CA ALA A 288 52.63 27.98 1.40
C ALA A 288 51.70 27.68 0.21
N GLU A 289 50.43 27.41 0.51
CA GLU A 289 49.34 27.01 -0.39
C GLU A 289 48.80 28.16 -1.27
N PRO A 290 47.97 27.87 -2.30
CA PRO A 290 47.79 28.77 -3.45
C PRO A 290 46.74 29.89 -3.25
N PRO A 291 46.80 30.97 -4.07
CA PRO A 291 45.83 32.06 -4.00
C PRO A 291 44.52 31.76 -4.75
N GLN A 292 43.40 32.23 -4.19
CA GLN A 292 42.09 32.29 -4.85
C GLN A 292 41.93 33.56 -5.71
N ALA A 293 40.97 33.50 -6.63
CA ALA A 293 40.60 34.56 -7.59
C ALA A 293 39.68 35.65 -6.94
N PRO A 294 39.35 36.75 -7.64
CA PRO A 294 39.01 38.04 -7.00
C PRO A 294 37.54 38.25 -6.62
N ALA A 295 37.30 39.35 -5.90
CA ALA A 295 36.01 39.80 -5.39
C ALA A 295 35.30 40.81 -6.32
N GLU A 296 33.96 40.87 -6.22
CA GLU A 296 33.11 42.05 -6.47
C GLU A 296 31.71 41.83 -5.79
N PRO A 297 30.80 42.82 -5.64
CA PRO A 297 30.72 43.57 -4.38
C PRO A 297 29.35 43.53 -3.64
N SER A 298 29.33 44.14 -2.44
CA SER A 298 28.17 44.59 -1.62
C SER A 298 27.21 45.53 -2.39
N PRO A 299 26.01 45.99 -1.90
CA PRO A 299 25.61 46.16 -0.47
C PRO A 299 24.09 46.06 -0.11
N GLN A 300 23.77 46.56 1.10
CA GLN A 300 22.48 47.08 1.64
C GLN A 300 21.61 46.23 2.59
N GLU A 301 21.84 46.48 3.87
CA GLU A 301 20.87 46.96 4.88
C GLU A 301 19.36 46.83 4.59
N GLN A 302 18.62 46.22 5.52
CA GLN A 302 17.70 46.95 6.40
C GLN A 302 17.15 46.08 7.54
N SER A 303 17.41 46.48 8.79
CA SER A 303 16.58 46.09 9.94
C SER A 303 15.26 46.87 9.90
N PRO A 304 14.23 46.42 10.61
CA PRO A 304 14.03 47.05 11.93
C PRO A 304 13.70 46.10 13.08
N GLU A 305 14.05 46.59 14.26
CA GLU A 305 13.55 46.23 15.61
C GLU A 305 12.00 46.21 15.69
N PRO A 306 11.35 45.61 16.73
CA PRO A 306 11.59 46.03 18.12
C PRO A 306 11.36 45.04 19.30
N ALA A 307 11.81 45.54 20.45
CA ALA A 307 11.25 45.37 21.80
C ALA A 307 11.49 44.06 22.58
N ALA A 308 12.24 44.22 23.68
CA ALA A 308 12.38 43.22 24.73
C ALA A 308 11.27 43.31 25.80
N ALA A 309 10.74 42.17 26.23
CA ALA A 309 10.09 41.99 27.54
C ALA A 309 9.95 40.49 27.89
N GLY A 310 10.05 40.15 29.19
CA GLY A 310 9.46 38.90 29.72
C GLY A 310 10.38 37.69 29.85
N SER A 311 11.27 37.71 30.85
CA SER A 311 11.78 36.47 31.47
C SER A 311 10.65 35.77 32.22
N GLY A 312 10.49 34.45 32.04
CA GLY A 312 9.52 33.65 32.81
C GLY A 312 8.99 32.40 32.09
N ALA A 313 9.82 31.35 32.01
CA ALA A 313 9.35 30.00 31.68
C ALA A 313 9.39 29.13 32.96
N PRO A 314 8.29 28.48 33.36
CA PRO A 314 8.31 27.47 34.42
C PRO A 314 8.64 26.08 33.86
N ASP A 315 9.30 25.26 34.67
CA ASP A 315 9.34 23.80 34.47
C ASP A 315 7.92 23.23 34.65
N GLU A 316 7.29 22.76 33.57
CA GLU A 316 6.19 21.79 33.65
C GLU A 316 6.75 20.39 33.41
N ALA A 317 6.77 19.57 34.47
CA ALA A 317 7.05 18.16 34.36
C ALA A 317 5.85 17.43 33.72
N ASP A 318 6.11 16.40 32.91
CA ASP A 318 5.09 15.58 32.23
C ASP A 318 4.13 14.89 33.23
N GLU A 319 3.02 15.55 33.58
CA GLU A 319 1.93 14.92 34.33
C GLU A 319 1.16 13.92 33.44
N LEU A 320 1.25 12.63 33.79
CA LEU A 320 0.46 11.60 33.13
C LEU A 320 -1.04 11.75 33.46
N PRO A 321 -1.96 11.58 32.48
CA PRO A 321 -3.39 11.74 32.70
C PRO A 321 -3.98 10.63 33.59
N VAL A 322 -4.90 11.02 34.48
CA VAL A 322 -5.57 10.14 35.46
C VAL A 322 -6.68 9.31 34.82
N ALA A 323 -7.24 9.79 33.70
CA ALA A 323 -8.24 9.08 32.91
C ALA A 323 -8.11 9.46 31.43
N ILE A 324 -8.31 8.48 30.53
CA ILE A 324 -8.45 8.68 29.09
C ILE A 324 -9.74 7.96 28.64
N GLU A 325 -10.60 8.65 27.90
CA GLU A 325 -11.82 8.12 27.30
C GLU A 325 -11.81 8.34 25.78
N ASP A 326 -12.08 7.29 24.99
CA ASP A 326 -12.27 7.39 23.54
C ASP A 326 -13.65 8.00 23.25
N LEU A 327 -13.71 8.95 22.31
CA LEU A 327 -14.95 9.63 21.92
C LEU A 327 -15.77 8.90 20.84
N GLY A 328 -15.25 7.79 20.30
CA GLY A 328 -15.99 6.80 19.52
C GLY A 328 -16.68 7.35 18.27
N PHE A 329 -16.15 8.43 17.69
CA PHE A 329 -16.80 9.13 16.59
C PHE A 329 -16.70 8.35 15.28
N GLN A 330 -15.52 7.78 15.02
CA GLN A 330 -15.21 6.73 14.04
C GLN A 330 -14.01 5.91 14.57
N ALA A 331 -13.97 4.60 14.28
CA ALA A 331 -12.82 3.77 14.63
C ALA A 331 -11.57 4.26 13.87
N GLY A 332 -10.45 4.44 14.57
CA GLY A 332 -9.21 4.97 13.98
C GLY A 332 -9.12 6.50 13.86
N SER A 333 -10.10 7.26 14.36
CA SER A 333 -10.13 8.73 14.19
C SER A 333 -9.19 9.55 15.08
N GLY A 334 -8.45 8.93 16.00
CA GLY A 334 -7.41 9.59 16.81
C GLY A 334 -7.90 10.48 17.97
N TRP A 335 -9.21 10.63 18.18
CA TRP A 335 -9.79 11.54 19.18
C TRP A 335 -10.03 10.88 20.54
N CYS A 336 -9.54 11.49 21.61
CA CYS A 336 -9.86 11.08 22.99
C CYS A 336 -10.01 12.29 23.93
N MET A 337 -10.53 12.04 25.14
CA MET A 337 -10.54 13.00 26.24
C MET A 337 -9.63 12.52 27.35
N ALA A 338 -8.71 13.38 27.80
CA ALA A 338 -7.83 13.13 28.94
C ALA A 338 -8.17 14.06 30.10
N ARG A 339 -8.07 13.57 31.34
CA ARG A 339 -8.15 14.40 32.56
C ARG A 339 -6.83 14.34 33.32
N TYR A 340 -6.21 15.50 33.54
CA TYR A 340 -4.92 15.63 34.23
C TYR A 340 -5.12 15.92 35.72
N PRO A 341 -4.16 15.58 36.61
CA PRO A 341 -4.26 15.88 38.04
C PRO A 341 -4.45 17.38 38.30
N SER A 342 -3.63 18.21 37.63
CA SER A 342 -3.66 19.67 37.69
C SER A 342 -4.91 20.33 37.10
N SER A 343 -5.64 19.69 36.18
CA SER A 343 -6.77 20.31 35.46
C SER A 343 -8.12 20.28 36.20
N GLY A 344 -8.17 19.65 37.38
CA GLY A 344 -9.39 19.51 38.18
C GLY A 344 -10.49 18.72 37.44
N ASP A 345 -11.70 19.27 37.38
CA ASP A 345 -12.80 18.67 36.59
C ASP A 345 -12.76 19.06 35.09
N THR A 346 -11.74 19.77 34.63
CA THR A 346 -11.57 20.07 33.20
C THR A 346 -11.00 18.86 32.46
N TRP A 347 -11.66 18.50 31.37
CA TRP A 347 -11.21 17.46 30.45
C TRP A 347 -10.59 18.08 29.20
N THR A 348 -9.39 17.65 28.85
CA THR A 348 -8.69 18.04 27.64
C THR A 348 -9.16 17.15 26.47
N VAL A 349 -9.59 17.76 25.38
CA VAL A 349 -9.88 17.05 24.12
C VAL A 349 -8.58 16.95 23.33
N LEU A 350 -8.11 15.72 23.12
CA LEU A 350 -6.90 15.40 22.39
C LEU A 350 -7.24 14.84 21.01
N ARG A 351 -6.35 15.09 20.05
CA ARG A 351 -6.32 14.38 18.77
C ARG A 351 -4.89 13.94 18.48
N ASP A 352 -4.69 12.64 18.26
CA ASP A 352 -3.38 12.06 17.94
C ASP A 352 -2.29 12.41 18.99
N GLY A 353 -2.72 12.69 20.23
CA GLY A 353 -1.89 13.13 21.36
C GLY A 353 -1.79 14.66 21.55
N GLN A 354 -2.19 15.48 20.59
CA GLN A 354 -2.14 16.94 20.68
C GLN A 354 -3.43 17.54 21.28
N GLN A 355 -3.29 18.59 22.09
CA GLN A 355 -4.43 19.32 22.67
C GLN A 355 -5.15 20.19 21.65
N VAL A 356 -6.41 19.86 21.38
CA VAL A 356 -7.30 20.61 20.49
C VAL A 356 -8.21 21.57 21.27
N GLY A 357 -8.61 21.17 22.48
CA GLY A 357 -9.42 22.03 23.34
C GLY A 357 -9.63 21.47 24.75
N ALA A 358 -10.57 22.09 25.45
CA ALA A 358 -10.93 21.75 26.82
C ALA A 358 -12.45 21.86 27.06
N VAL A 359 -12.95 21.02 27.95
CA VAL A 359 -14.36 20.93 28.34
C VAL A 359 -14.43 20.99 29.87
N THR A 360 -15.03 22.05 30.40
CA THR A 360 -15.06 22.38 31.84
C THR A 360 -16.51 22.45 32.33
N PRO A 361 -16.86 21.88 33.50
CA PRO A 361 -18.18 22.04 34.08
C PRO A 361 -18.35 23.44 34.69
N GLU A 362 -19.42 24.13 34.33
CA GLU A 362 -19.82 25.43 34.87
C GLU A 362 -21.09 25.28 35.72
N ARG A 363 -21.03 25.78 36.96
CA ARG A 363 -22.22 25.87 37.84
C ARG A 363 -23.04 27.11 37.47
N ALA A 364 -24.16 26.90 36.80
CA ALA A 364 -25.10 27.98 36.51
C ALA A 364 -25.82 28.46 37.79
N SER A 365 -25.51 29.68 38.25
CA SER A 365 -26.08 30.30 39.44
C SER A 365 -27.44 30.97 39.19
N THR A 366 -28.44 30.20 38.78
CA THR A 366 -29.82 30.67 38.62
C THR A 366 -30.81 29.87 39.46
N GLY A 367 -31.40 30.52 40.48
CA GLY A 367 -32.65 30.18 41.16
C GLY A 367 -33.00 28.69 41.40
N ARG A 368 -32.72 28.18 42.60
CA ARG A 368 -33.30 26.96 43.22
C ARG A 368 -33.12 25.59 42.54
N ARG A 369 -32.53 25.46 41.35
CA ARG A 369 -31.96 24.20 40.85
C ARG A 369 -30.65 24.43 40.10
N SER A 370 -29.53 24.06 40.70
CA SER A 370 -28.22 24.10 40.03
C SER A 370 -28.14 22.98 38.99
N LEU A 371 -28.29 23.33 37.71
CA LEU A 371 -27.93 22.45 36.61
C LEU A 371 -26.43 22.64 36.29
N LEU A 372 -25.70 21.53 36.24
CA LEU A 372 -24.32 21.50 35.73
C LEU A 372 -24.36 21.67 34.22
N GLY A 373 -23.95 22.84 33.74
CA GLY A 373 -23.66 23.07 32.33
C GLY A 373 -22.20 22.72 32.05
N TRP A 374 -21.87 22.50 30.78
CA TRP A 374 -20.48 22.36 30.33
C TRP A 374 -20.13 23.51 29.39
N SER A 375 -19.00 24.16 29.60
CA SER A 375 -18.40 25.06 28.61
C SER A 375 -17.31 24.32 27.82
N ALA A 376 -17.15 24.72 26.56
CA ALA A 376 -16.15 24.18 25.66
C ALA A 376 -15.25 25.32 25.18
N ARG A 377 -13.94 25.07 25.12
CA ARG A 377 -12.96 25.99 24.54
C ARG A 377 -12.09 25.25 23.54
N GLU A 378 -11.88 25.86 22.39
CA GLU A 378 -10.94 25.42 21.36
C GLU A 378 -9.88 26.51 21.24
N GLN A 379 -8.62 26.22 21.61
CA GLN A 379 -7.50 27.17 21.59
C GLN A 379 -7.92 28.58 22.10
N LEU A 380 -8.33 28.64 23.38
CA LEU A 380 -8.87 29.83 24.07
C LEU A 380 -10.20 30.41 23.55
N THR A 381 -10.68 30.02 22.36
CA THR A 381 -11.99 30.47 21.83
C THR A 381 -13.14 29.71 22.51
N ALA A 382 -14.11 30.42 23.09
CA ALA A 382 -15.29 29.80 23.67
C ALA A 382 -16.25 29.27 22.58
N VAL A 383 -16.41 27.95 22.51
CA VAL A 383 -17.38 27.29 21.62
C VAL A 383 -18.75 27.33 22.31
N ARG A 384 -19.77 27.92 21.66
CA ARG A 384 -21.12 28.06 22.22
C ARG A 384 -22.15 27.16 21.52
N PRO A 385 -23.15 26.61 22.25
CA PRO A 385 -24.26 25.89 21.62
C PRO A 385 -25.15 26.84 20.82
N THR A 386 -25.88 26.30 19.84
CA THR A 386 -26.81 27.07 19.00
C THR A 386 -28.06 27.57 19.74
N LYS A 387 -28.38 26.99 20.90
CA LYS A 387 -29.42 27.44 21.82
C LYS A 387 -28.92 27.27 23.27
N GLY A 388 -28.96 28.35 24.07
CA GLY A 388 -28.49 28.36 25.47
C GLY A 388 -27.09 28.94 25.66
N ARG A 389 -26.60 28.96 26.91
CA ARG A 389 -25.24 29.44 27.26
C ARG A 389 -24.21 28.33 27.47
N HIS A 390 -24.64 27.11 27.80
CA HIS A 390 -23.78 25.98 28.16
C HIS A 390 -24.31 24.70 27.49
N PHE A 391 -23.46 23.70 27.29
CA PHE A 391 -23.85 22.39 26.79
C PHE A 391 -24.46 21.50 27.89
N ASN A 392 -25.45 20.71 27.54
CA ASN A 392 -26.19 19.85 28.49
C ASN A 392 -25.42 18.58 28.92
N ASN A 393 -24.35 18.21 28.21
CA ASN A 393 -23.50 17.05 28.52
C ASN A 393 -22.07 17.32 28.01
N ARG A 394 -21.07 16.88 28.78
CA ARG A 394 -19.64 16.80 28.46
C ARG A 394 -19.39 16.28 27.03
N ASP A 395 -20.03 15.18 26.64
CA ASP A 395 -19.75 14.55 25.35
C ASP A 395 -20.27 15.40 24.17
N ILE A 396 -21.31 16.21 24.39
CA ILE A 396 -21.83 17.17 23.40
C ILE A 396 -20.89 18.38 23.31
N ALA A 397 -20.34 18.83 24.45
CA ALA A 397 -19.32 19.88 24.49
C ALA A 397 -18.03 19.44 23.76
N ALA A 398 -17.56 18.22 23.99
CA ALA A 398 -16.40 17.64 23.31
C ALA A 398 -16.63 17.50 21.79
N LYS A 399 -17.81 17.00 21.37
CA LYS A 399 -18.20 16.97 19.95
C LYS A 399 -18.28 18.37 19.33
N ALA A 400 -18.59 19.41 20.10
CA ALA A 400 -18.55 20.79 19.63
C ALA A 400 -17.10 21.30 19.45
N VAL A 401 -16.16 20.95 20.34
CA VAL A 401 -14.71 21.23 20.14
C VAL A 401 -14.20 20.53 18.87
N ILE A 402 -14.47 19.23 18.71
CA ILE A 402 -14.09 18.45 17.52
C ILE A 402 -14.63 19.11 16.25
N LYS A 403 -15.92 19.45 16.23
CA LYS A 403 -16.57 20.06 15.06
C LYS A 403 -16.07 21.48 14.76
N ALA A 404 -15.60 22.22 15.77
CA ALA A 404 -15.02 23.54 15.57
C ALA A 404 -13.59 23.44 15.00
N SER A 405 -12.76 22.54 15.53
CA SER A 405 -11.42 22.24 15.02
C SER A 405 -11.43 21.70 13.60
N LEU A 406 -12.27 20.70 13.29
CA LEU A 406 -12.42 20.17 11.91
C LEU A 406 -12.93 21.22 10.90
N ARG A 407 -13.56 22.32 11.36
CA ARG A 407 -13.96 23.45 10.50
C ARG A 407 -12.83 24.44 10.27
N ARG A 408 -11.90 24.59 11.22
CA ARG A 408 -10.74 25.50 11.10
C ARG A 408 -9.57 24.84 10.38
N GLN A 409 -9.40 23.53 10.55
CA GLN A 409 -8.31 22.74 9.99
C GLN A 409 -8.88 21.49 9.31
N PRO A 410 -9.48 21.63 8.10
CA PRO A 410 -10.06 20.50 7.37
C PRO A 410 -9.01 19.45 6.97
N GLU A 411 -7.74 19.84 6.83
CA GLU A 411 -6.60 18.95 6.58
C GLU A 411 -6.41 17.90 7.68
N LEU A 412 -6.82 18.19 8.92
CA LEU A 412 -6.82 17.17 9.97
C LEU A 412 -7.81 16.03 9.66
N ALA A 413 -8.84 16.22 8.83
CA ALA A 413 -9.86 15.19 8.58
C ALA A 413 -9.35 13.98 7.78
N THR A 414 -8.25 14.10 7.03
CA THR A 414 -7.83 13.14 5.99
C THR A 414 -6.51 12.41 6.28
N ALA A 415 -5.85 12.68 7.41
CA ALA A 415 -4.56 12.10 7.75
C ALA A 415 -4.63 10.62 8.18
N THR A 416 -4.75 9.70 7.21
CA THR A 416 -4.46 8.28 7.42
C THR A 416 -2.94 8.07 7.51
N PRO A 417 -2.39 7.37 8.52
CA PRO A 417 -0.95 7.15 8.62
C PRO A 417 -0.39 6.41 7.39
N ALA A 418 0.74 6.88 6.83
CA ALA A 418 1.30 6.38 5.58
C ALA A 418 1.56 4.85 5.55
N TRP A 419 1.86 4.24 6.70
CA TRP A 419 2.06 2.79 6.83
C TRP A 419 0.75 1.99 6.68
N TRP A 420 -0.41 2.59 6.97
CA TRP A 420 -1.72 1.95 6.79
C TRP A 420 -2.10 1.85 5.31
N ALA A 421 -1.64 2.80 4.49
CA ALA A 421 -1.79 2.77 3.03
C ALA A 421 -0.85 1.75 2.33
N ALA A 422 0.15 1.23 3.04
CA ALA A 422 1.06 0.19 2.54
C ALA A 422 0.55 -1.25 2.80
N LEU A 423 -0.52 -1.42 3.58
CA LEU A 423 -1.18 -2.70 3.78
C LEU A 423 -2.23 -2.94 2.68
N THR A 424 -2.36 -4.18 2.21
CA THR A 424 -3.51 -4.54 1.37
C THR A 424 -4.81 -4.39 2.17
N GLU A 425 -5.89 -3.99 1.51
CA GLU A 425 -7.20 -3.72 2.15
C GLU A 425 -7.70 -4.92 2.97
N GLN A 426 -7.43 -6.15 2.49
CA GLN A 426 -7.73 -7.39 3.18
C GLN A 426 -6.91 -7.54 4.49
N THR A 427 -5.61 -7.22 4.46
CA THR A 427 -4.74 -7.26 5.66
C THR A 427 -5.17 -6.22 6.69
N ALA A 428 -5.43 -4.98 6.27
CA ALA A 428 -5.94 -3.92 7.15
C ALA A 428 -7.29 -4.30 7.79
N THR A 429 -8.19 -4.92 7.02
CA THR A 429 -9.51 -5.37 7.48
C THR A 429 -9.40 -6.55 8.46
N ALA A 430 -8.51 -7.51 8.20
CA ALA A 430 -8.26 -8.63 9.10
C ALA A 430 -7.66 -8.16 10.44
N LEU A 431 -6.67 -7.26 10.40
CA LEU A 431 -6.06 -6.66 11.59
C LEU A 431 -7.10 -5.90 12.43
N ALA A 432 -7.95 -5.09 11.78
CA ALA A 432 -9.02 -4.34 12.44
C ALA A 432 -10.06 -5.27 13.10
N ARG A 433 -10.49 -6.35 12.43
CA ARG A 433 -11.41 -7.36 13.01
C ARG A 433 -10.79 -8.10 14.20
N ALA A 434 -9.49 -8.40 14.16
CA ALA A 434 -8.79 -9.06 15.26
C ALA A 434 -8.56 -8.13 16.47
N ALA A 435 -8.30 -6.84 16.23
CA ALA A 435 -8.02 -5.86 17.27
C ALA A 435 -9.28 -5.27 17.96
N ALA A 436 -10.40 -5.14 17.25
CA ALA A 436 -11.62 -4.51 17.77
C ALA A 436 -12.18 -5.15 19.08
N PRO A 437 -12.15 -6.49 19.28
CA PRO A 437 -12.57 -7.11 20.55
C PRO A 437 -11.63 -6.79 21.73
N LEU A 438 -10.34 -6.54 21.46
CA LEU A 438 -9.33 -6.21 22.47
C LEU A 438 -9.42 -4.73 22.90
N ALA A 439 -9.73 -3.84 21.96
CA ALA A 439 -9.87 -2.41 22.21
C ALA A 439 -11.15 -2.04 22.99
N THR A 440 -12.22 -2.83 22.87
CA THR A 440 -13.56 -2.49 23.40
C THR A 440 -13.90 -3.15 24.75
N ALA A 441 -12.98 -3.93 25.33
CA ALA A 441 -13.20 -4.67 26.56
C ALA A 441 -13.11 -3.80 27.84
N SER A 442 -14.23 -3.20 28.26
CA SER A 442 -14.31 -2.51 29.57
C SER A 442 -14.44 -3.49 30.75
N ALA A 443 -13.94 -3.09 31.92
CA ALA A 443 -13.91 -3.93 33.12
C ALA A 443 -15.29 -4.41 33.60
N GLY A 444 -16.38 -3.75 33.20
CA GLY A 444 -17.75 -4.06 33.61
C GLY A 444 -18.43 -5.21 32.84
N ARG A 445 -17.81 -5.81 31.81
CA ARG A 445 -18.43 -6.87 30.98
C ARG A 445 -17.65 -8.18 30.90
N GLY A 446 -17.06 -8.65 32.00
CA GLY A 446 -16.74 -10.08 32.22
C GLY A 446 -15.83 -10.81 31.22
N GLY A 447 -15.26 -10.12 30.22
CA GLY A 447 -14.36 -10.73 29.24
C GLY A 447 -12.99 -10.99 29.86
N HIS A 448 -12.45 -12.20 29.67
CA HIS A 448 -11.14 -12.63 30.16
C HIS A 448 -9.97 -11.71 29.72
N LEU A 449 -10.20 -10.81 28.76
CA LEU A 449 -9.26 -9.80 28.28
C LEU A 449 -8.95 -8.69 29.31
N SER A 450 -9.80 -8.50 30.34
CA SER A 450 -9.54 -7.51 31.41
C SER A 450 -8.42 -7.91 32.37
N LEU A 451 -8.04 -9.19 32.37
CA LEU A 451 -7.01 -9.80 33.23
C LEU A 451 -5.57 -9.57 32.73
N PHE A 452 -5.38 -9.12 31.48
CA PHE A 452 -4.04 -8.83 30.95
C PHE A 452 -3.43 -7.60 31.59
N ALA A 453 -2.13 -7.63 31.86
CA ALA A 453 -1.38 -6.48 32.36
C ALA A 453 -1.58 -5.24 31.45
N PRO A 454 -1.65 -4.01 32.00
CA PRO A 454 -1.89 -2.79 31.20
C PRO A 454 -0.89 -2.60 30.06
N THR A 455 0.36 -3.04 30.25
CA THR A 455 1.43 -3.07 29.25
C THR A 455 1.12 -3.96 28.05
N LEU A 456 0.49 -5.12 28.28
CA LEU A 456 0.10 -6.09 27.24
C LEU A 456 -1.03 -5.55 26.37
N ARG A 457 -2.02 -4.89 27.00
CA ARG A 457 -3.08 -4.16 26.28
C ARG A 457 -2.52 -2.99 25.49
N HIS A 458 -1.55 -2.24 26.05
CA HIS A 458 -0.88 -1.16 25.32
C HIS A 458 -0.02 -1.68 24.16
N ALA A 459 0.68 -2.82 24.30
CA ALA A 459 1.44 -3.41 23.20
C ALA A 459 0.51 -3.84 22.05
N ALA A 460 -0.56 -4.58 22.35
CA ALA A 460 -1.54 -4.99 21.34
C ALA A 460 -2.24 -3.79 20.66
N LEU A 461 -2.57 -2.74 21.41
CA LEU A 461 -3.12 -1.50 20.86
C LEU A 461 -2.10 -0.71 20.03
N ARG A 462 -0.82 -0.67 20.43
CA ARG A 462 0.23 -0.03 19.63
C ARG A 462 0.45 -0.75 18.31
N VAL A 463 0.44 -2.08 18.29
CA VAL A 463 0.52 -2.87 17.03
C VAL A 463 -0.72 -2.70 16.16
N ALA A 464 -1.90 -2.42 16.75
CA ALA A 464 -3.12 -2.14 15.99
C ALA A 464 -3.22 -0.68 15.48
N VAL A 465 -2.40 0.26 16.00
CA VAL A 465 -2.52 1.71 15.77
C VAL A 465 -1.23 2.34 15.20
N ARG A 466 -0.10 1.63 15.21
CA ARG A 466 1.19 2.03 14.61
C ARG A 466 1.87 0.86 13.91
N ALA A 467 2.76 1.16 12.98
CA ALA A 467 3.70 0.18 12.43
C ALA A 467 4.48 -0.48 13.58
N PRO A 468 4.55 -1.82 13.65
CA PRO A 468 5.16 -2.52 14.77
C PRO A 468 6.69 -2.31 14.78
N HIS A 469 7.24 -1.94 15.93
CA HIS A 469 8.69 -1.99 16.13
C HIS A 469 9.13 -3.44 16.35
N GLU A 470 10.34 -3.81 15.93
CA GLU A 470 10.88 -5.18 16.10
C GLU A 470 10.84 -5.63 17.59
N GLY A 471 11.06 -4.69 18.51
CA GLY A 471 10.92 -4.89 19.94
C GLY A 471 9.48 -5.18 20.42
N ASP A 472 8.43 -4.65 19.79
CA ASP A 472 7.03 -4.98 20.13
C ASP A 472 6.69 -6.41 19.69
N LEU A 473 7.19 -6.84 18.52
CA LEU A 473 7.04 -8.22 18.03
C LEU A 473 7.81 -9.22 18.90
N ALA A 474 9.06 -8.92 19.27
CA ALA A 474 9.86 -9.74 20.19
C ALA A 474 9.23 -9.82 21.59
N GLN A 475 8.61 -8.74 22.07
CA GLN A 475 7.91 -8.73 23.36
C GLN A 475 6.59 -9.53 23.30
N LEU A 476 5.86 -9.52 22.18
CA LEU A 476 4.68 -10.39 21.99
C LEU A 476 5.08 -11.87 21.81
N GLN A 477 6.20 -12.15 21.14
CA GLN A 477 6.73 -13.52 21.00
C GLN A 477 7.20 -14.10 22.33
N SER A 478 7.97 -13.36 23.15
CA SER A 478 8.45 -13.87 24.46
C SER A 478 7.32 -14.11 25.48
N ILE A 479 6.17 -13.47 25.30
CA ILE A 479 4.96 -13.68 26.10
C ILE A 479 4.12 -14.88 25.59
N SER A 480 4.34 -15.33 24.35
CA SER A 480 3.43 -16.26 23.66
C SER A 480 3.39 -17.68 24.22
N GLU A 481 4.48 -18.21 24.80
CA GLU A 481 4.59 -19.63 25.17
C GLU A 481 3.73 -20.09 26.36
N SER A 482 3.05 -19.21 27.10
CA SER A 482 2.29 -19.64 28.30
C SER A 482 0.92 -19.02 28.53
N VAL A 483 0.58 -17.88 27.91
CA VAL A 483 -0.63 -17.11 28.23
C VAL A 483 -1.61 -16.96 27.05
N LEU A 484 -1.11 -16.67 25.85
CA LEU A 484 -1.97 -16.33 24.70
C LEU A 484 -2.67 -17.55 24.07
N ASP A 485 -2.01 -18.71 24.04
CA ASP A 485 -2.56 -19.97 23.51
C ASP A 485 -3.78 -20.50 24.27
N ARG A 486 -4.01 -20.04 25.51
CA ARG A 486 -5.17 -20.46 26.32
C ARG A 486 -6.48 -19.78 25.91
N SER A 487 -6.42 -18.75 25.07
CA SER A 487 -7.58 -18.00 24.58
C SER A 487 -7.74 -18.18 23.09
N LYS A 488 -8.94 -18.59 22.64
CA LYS A 488 -9.25 -18.76 21.20
C LYS A 488 -9.03 -17.47 20.41
N ASP A 489 -9.28 -16.32 21.02
CA ASP A 489 -9.08 -15.02 20.37
C ASP A 489 -7.64 -14.49 20.53
N GLY A 490 -6.92 -14.93 21.56
CA GLY A 490 -5.47 -14.72 21.68
C GLY A 490 -4.69 -15.49 20.62
N ALA A 491 -5.01 -16.77 20.43
CA ALA A 491 -4.47 -17.61 19.35
C ALA A 491 -4.79 -17.03 17.96
N ARG A 492 -6.00 -16.49 17.74
CA ARG A 492 -6.36 -15.78 16.50
C ARG A 492 -5.55 -14.51 16.28
N LEU A 493 -5.32 -13.70 17.32
CA LEU A 493 -4.47 -12.51 17.20
C LEU A 493 -3.03 -12.90 16.87
N VAL A 494 -2.47 -13.89 17.56
CA VAL A 494 -1.10 -14.38 17.29
C VAL A 494 -1.00 -14.98 15.89
N ALA A 495 -2.00 -15.74 15.44
CA ALA A 495 -2.08 -16.25 14.08
C ALA A 495 -2.18 -15.11 13.04
N ALA A 496 -3.00 -14.09 13.27
CA ALA A 496 -3.13 -12.93 12.39
C ALA A 496 -1.84 -12.08 12.35
N LEU A 497 -1.13 -11.93 13.48
CA LEU A 497 0.14 -11.21 13.54
C LEU A 497 1.29 -12.00 12.92
N ARG A 498 1.32 -13.33 13.08
CA ARG A 498 2.24 -14.21 12.35
C ARG A 498 1.93 -14.21 10.85
N ALA A 499 0.66 -14.29 10.46
CA ALA A 499 0.23 -14.19 9.07
C ALA A 499 0.57 -12.82 8.47
N ALA A 500 0.42 -11.72 9.21
CA ALA A 500 0.82 -10.38 8.74
C ALA A 500 2.35 -10.22 8.63
N ALA A 501 3.13 -10.86 9.50
CA ALA A 501 4.59 -10.91 9.35
C ALA A 501 5.02 -11.75 8.13
N VAL A 502 4.39 -12.92 7.93
CA VAL A 502 4.64 -13.83 6.80
C VAL A 502 4.03 -13.31 5.48
N ALA A 503 3.02 -12.44 5.52
CA ALA A 503 2.44 -11.81 4.32
C ALA A 503 3.40 -10.81 3.63
N SER A 504 4.57 -10.55 4.22
CA SER A 504 5.70 -9.91 3.51
C SER A 504 6.41 -10.86 2.53
N GLU A 505 6.20 -12.17 2.64
CA GLU A 505 6.80 -13.22 1.81
C GLU A 505 5.77 -13.91 0.90
N THR A 506 5.22 -13.17 -0.06
CA THR A 506 4.63 -13.80 -1.26
C THR A 506 5.73 -14.62 -1.92
N THR A 507 5.67 -15.95 -1.76
CA THR A 507 6.75 -16.81 -2.25
C THR A 507 6.60 -16.97 -3.75
N ALA A 508 7.45 -16.28 -4.51
CA ALA A 508 7.54 -16.46 -5.95
C ALA A 508 8.09 -17.87 -6.23
N LEU A 509 7.24 -18.72 -6.82
CA LEU A 509 7.58 -20.10 -7.17
C LEU A 509 8.33 -20.18 -8.50
N GLY A 510 8.31 -19.09 -9.28
CA GLY A 510 8.95 -18.97 -10.59
C GLY A 510 7.93 -18.94 -11.74
N THR A 511 8.42 -19.10 -12.97
CA THR A 511 7.59 -19.13 -14.17
C THR A 511 7.51 -20.56 -14.72
N PHE A 512 6.30 -21.12 -14.81
CA PHE A 512 6.05 -22.46 -15.36
C PHE A 512 4.96 -22.38 -16.44
N ASP A 513 5.22 -23.03 -17.58
CA ASP A 513 4.33 -23.04 -18.76
C ASP A 513 3.92 -21.64 -19.25
N GLY A 514 4.83 -20.66 -19.09
CA GLY A 514 4.63 -19.26 -19.47
C GLY A 514 3.86 -18.41 -18.46
N ARG A 515 3.40 -18.99 -17.34
CA ARG A 515 2.68 -18.29 -16.27
C ARG A 515 3.56 -18.04 -15.05
N ALA A 516 3.37 -16.92 -14.37
CA ALA A 516 4.03 -16.62 -13.10
C ALA A 516 3.28 -17.28 -11.94
N TRP A 517 3.97 -18.03 -11.09
CA TRP A 517 3.37 -18.75 -9.96
C TRP A 517 3.79 -18.15 -8.63
N THR A 518 2.81 -17.89 -7.76
CA THR A 518 3.01 -17.38 -6.40
C THR A 518 2.32 -18.27 -5.36
N LEU A 519 2.88 -18.29 -4.16
CA LEU A 519 2.27 -18.87 -2.97
C LEU A 519 1.99 -17.75 -1.98
N GLU A 520 0.73 -17.60 -1.58
CA GLU A 520 0.22 -16.51 -0.75
C GLU A 520 -0.49 -17.08 0.49
N PRO A 521 -0.29 -16.53 1.70
CA PRO A 521 -1.01 -17.00 2.88
C PRO A 521 -2.50 -16.61 2.82
N ASP A 522 -3.40 -17.56 3.09
CA ASP A 522 -4.82 -17.27 3.29
C ASP A 522 -5.01 -16.56 4.64
N LEU A 523 -5.26 -15.26 4.58
CA LEU A 523 -5.41 -14.40 5.76
C LEU A 523 -6.67 -14.73 6.60
N ASP A 524 -7.69 -15.37 6.00
CA ASP A 524 -8.89 -15.80 6.72
C ASP A 524 -8.70 -17.19 7.38
N HIS A 525 -7.76 -18.00 6.87
CA HIS A 525 -7.46 -19.36 7.35
C HIS A 525 -5.95 -19.55 7.55
N GLY A 526 -5.37 -18.92 8.58
CA GLY A 526 -3.91 -18.69 8.74
C GLY A 526 -2.90 -19.87 8.78
N GLU A 527 -3.28 -21.09 8.39
CA GLU A 527 -2.34 -22.18 8.02
C GLU A 527 -2.51 -22.66 6.56
N VAL A 528 -3.49 -22.11 5.84
CA VAL A 528 -3.79 -22.43 4.45
C VAL A 528 -2.97 -21.52 3.53
N LEU A 529 -2.40 -22.10 2.48
CA LEU A 529 -1.60 -21.40 1.48
C LEU A 529 -2.34 -21.41 0.15
N VAL A 530 -2.67 -20.24 -0.38
CA VAL A 530 -3.26 -20.07 -1.71
C VAL A 530 -2.15 -20.21 -2.76
N VAL A 531 -2.41 -21.03 -3.77
CA VAL A 531 -1.56 -21.15 -4.96
C VAL A 531 -2.17 -20.27 -6.04
N CYS A 532 -1.41 -19.29 -6.51
CA CYS A 532 -1.83 -18.35 -7.54
C CYS A 532 -1.02 -18.56 -8.83
N ALA A 533 -1.67 -18.39 -9.98
CA ALA A 533 -1.02 -18.33 -11.30
C ALA A 533 -1.46 -17.03 -12.00
N ASP A 534 -0.51 -16.23 -12.47
CA ASP A 534 -0.71 -14.88 -13.02
C ASP A 534 -1.56 -13.98 -12.10
N GLY A 535 -1.37 -14.12 -10.78
CA GLY A 535 -2.14 -13.40 -9.74
C GLY A 535 -3.58 -13.88 -9.55
N GLN A 536 -4.00 -14.98 -10.18
CA GLN A 536 -5.33 -15.59 -9.99
C GLN A 536 -5.25 -16.83 -9.10
N PRO A 537 -6.13 -16.99 -8.09
CA PRO A 537 -6.11 -18.16 -7.21
C PRO A 537 -6.52 -19.44 -7.96
N VAL A 538 -5.59 -20.40 -8.03
CA VAL A 538 -5.71 -21.70 -8.70
C VAL A 538 -6.04 -22.82 -7.71
N GLY A 539 -5.60 -22.71 -6.46
CA GLY A 539 -5.90 -23.71 -5.44
C GLY A 539 -5.47 -23.29 -4.04
N THR A 540 -5.69 -24.18 -3.07
CA THR A 540 -5.24 -24.03 -1.69
C THR A 540 -4.56 -25.29 -1.18
N LEU A 541 -3.53 -25.11 -0.35
CA LEU A 541 -2.79 -26.16 0.35
C LEU A 541 -3.05 -26.00 1.85
N GLU A 542 -3.50 -27.07 2.50
CA GLU A 542 -3.89 -27.08 3.92
C GLU A 542 -3.13 -28.20 4.64
N PRO A 543 -2.38 -27.91 5.72
CA PRO A 543 -1.74 -28.96 6.52
C PRO A 543 -2.81 -29.79 7.24
N THR A 544 -2.78 -31.11 7.06
CA THR A 544 -3.76 -32.02 7.70
C THR A 544 -3.40 -32.37 9.15
N SER A 545 -2.26 -31.89 9.65
CA SER A 545 -1.78 -32.04 11.01
C SER A 545 -0.82 -30.90 11.32
N PRO A 546 -0.86 -30.28 12.52
CA PRO A 546 0.02 -29.17 12.91
C PRO A 546 1.47 -29.57 13.17
N ASN A 547 1.83 -30.86 13.04
CA ASN A 547 3.21 -31.30 13.24
C ASN A 547 4.10 -30.90 12.05
N PRO A 548 5.34 -30.43 12.27
CA PRO A 548 6.30 -30.27 11.18
C PRO A 548 6.61 -31.64 10.54
N GLY A 549 6.33 -31.78 9.25
CA GLY A 549 6.27 -33.09 8.56
C GLY A 549 4.86 -33.68 8.43
N GLY A 550 3.82 -32.91 8.79
CA GLY A 550 2.42 -33.25 8.54
C GLY A 550 2.10 -33.36 7.05
N ARG A 551 1.16 -34.26 6.70
CA ARG A 551 0.67 -34.42 5.33
C ARG A 551 -0.15 -33.22 4.89
N TRP A 552 -0.18 -32.93 3.60
CA TRP A 552 -0.89 -31.77 3.04
C TRP A 552 -2.11 -32.18 2.23
N ALA A 553 -3.22 -31.49 2.41
CA ALA A 553 -4.37 -31.55 1.51
C ALA A 553 -4.21 -30.46 0.45
N ALA A 554 -4.33 -30.83 -0.83
CA ALA A 554 -4.41 -29.87 -1.91
C ALA A 554 -5.83 -29.80 -2.46
N LYS A 555 -6.36 -28.60 -2.62
CA LYS A 555 -7.63 -28.33 -3.29
C LYS A 555 -7.32 -27.47 -4.51
N HIS A 556 -7.53 -27.99 -5.70
CA HIS A 556 -7.62 -27.14 -6.89
C HIS A 556 -8.96 -26.39 -6.83
N ARG A 557 -9.06 -25.21 -7.46
CA ARG A 557 -10.29 -24.40 -7.56
C ARG A 557 -11.52 -25.14 -8.13
N ARG A 558 -11.32 -26.34 -8.69
CA ARG A 558 -12.37 -27.24 -9.20
C ARG A 558 -12.57 -28.52 -8.37
N ARG A 559 -11.56 -29.00 -7.63
CA ARG A 559 -11.63 -30.32 -6.96
C ARG A 559 -10.60 -30.47 -5.84
N ALA A 560 -10.97 -31.23 -4.81
CA ALA A 560 -10.00 -31.80 -3.87
C ALA A 560 -9.08 -32.80 -4.60
N LEU A 561 -7.78 -32.52 -4.61
CA LEU A 561 -6.77 -33.39 -5.21
C LEU A 561 -6.40 -34.49 -4.21
N LYS A 562 -6.12 -35.70 -4.72
CA LYS A 562 -5.74 -36.86 -3.91
C LYS A 562 -4.50 -37.51 -4.52
N PRO A 563 -3.48 -37.86 -3.72
CA PRO A 563 -2.35 -38.64 -4.22
C PRO A 563 -2.82 -40.05 -4.59
N ALA A 564 -2.07 -40.73 -5.46
CA ALA A 564 -2.36 -42.11 -5.87
C ALA A 564 -2.43 -43.10 -4.68
N THR A 565 -1.73 -42.79 -3.58
CA THR A 565 -1.55 -43.66 -2.40
C THR A 565 -1.99 -42.99 -1.09
N GLY A 566 -3.17 -42.35 -1.05
CA GLY A 566 -3.76 -41.94 0.22
C GLY A 566 -4.82 -40.84 0.16
N ARG A 567 -5.04 -40.19 1.31
CA ARG A 567 -5.98 -39.06 1.46
C ARG A 567 -5.32 -37.68 1.44
N ALA A 568 -4.01 -37.60 1.61
CA ALA A 568 -3.23 -36.36 1.71
C ALA A 568 -1.79 -36.61 1.24
N PHE A 569 -1.20 -35.60 0.60
CA PHE A 569 0.14 -35.59 0.02
C PHE A 569 1.22 -35.67 1.12
N PRO A 570 2.40 -36.26 0.84
CA PRO A 570 3.44 -36.48 1.85
C PRO A 570 4.01 -35.17 2.40
N ASP A 571 4.12 -34.14 1.57
CA ASP A 571 4.73 -32.85 1.87
C ASP A 571 4.04 -31.72 1.08
N ARG A 572 4.43 -30.47 1.37
CA ARG A 572 3.86 -29.26 0.77
C ARG A 572 4.12 -29.19 -0.73
N ASP A 573 5.31 -29.60 -1.16
CA ASP A 573 5.76 -29.38 -2.53
C ASP A 573 5.13 -30.41 -3.47
N ALA A 574 4.91 -31.66 -3.02
CA ALA A 574 4.08 -32.64 -3.71
C ALA A 574 2.60 -32.20 -3.82
N ALA A 575 2.08 -31.52 -2.80
CA ALA A 575 0.73 -30.94 -2.83
C ALA A 575 0.64 -29.78 -3.83
N LEU A 576 1.64 -28.90 -3.84
CA LEU A 576 1.79 -27.78 -4.78
C LEU A 576 1.92 -28.29 -6.23
N GLN A 577 2.81 -29.24 -6.49
CA GLN A 577 2.99 -29.84 -7.81
C GLN A 577 1.71 -30.52 -8.33
N ALA A 578 0.88 -31.07 -7.43
CA ALA A 578 -0.43 -31.58 -7.83
C ALA A 578 -1.41 -30.47 -8.25
N VAL A 579 -1.36 -29.28 -7.62
CA VAL A 579 -2.15 -28.10 -8.04
C VAL A 579 -1.66 -27.59 -9.40
N ILE A 580 -0.34 -27.44 -9.57
CA ILE A 580 0.28 -27.01 -10.83
C ILE A 580 -0.06 -27.98 -11.96
N ALA A 581 0.08 -29.30 -11.75
CA ALA A 581 -0.27 -30.31 -12.74
C ALA A 581 -1.77 -30.28 -13.10
N ALA A 582 -2.66 -30.13 -12.10
CA ALA A 582 -4.10 -30.06 -12.35
C ALA A 582 -4.54 -28.82 -13.16
N GLU A 583 -3.82 -27.71 -13.04
CA GLU A 583 -4.04 -26.49 -13.83
C GLU A 583 -3.31 -26.54 -15.19
N ARG A 584 -2.17 -27.24 -15.30
CA ARG A 584 -1.48 -27.50 -16.58
C ARG A 584 -2.31 -28.41 -17.49
N ASP A 585 -2.98 -29.41 -16.93
CA ASP A 585 -3.95 -30.24 -17.63
C ASP A 585 -5.16 -29.42 -18.13
N HIS A 586 -5.40 -28.23 -17.56
CA HIS A 586 -6.44 -27.32 -18.02
C HIS A 586 -5.95 -26.42 -19.16
N ARG A 587 -6.39 -26.75 -20.37
CA ARG A 587 -6.33 -25.81 -21.51
C ARG A 587 -7.24 -24.60 -21.22
N PRO A 588 -6.69 -23.38 -21.11
CA PRO A 588 -7.50 -22.18 -20.89
C PRO A 588 -8.50 -22.03 -22.02
N LEU A 589 -9.74 -21.72 -21.66
CA LEU A 589 -10.78 -21.40 -22.64
C LEU A 589 -10.56 -19.99 -23.19
N PRO A 590 -11.13 -19.65 -24.35
CA PRO A 590 -11.20 -18.26 -24.80
C PRO A 590 -11.82 -17.37 -23.72
N ALA A 591 -11.40 -16.11 -23.64
CA ALA A 591 -12.00 -15.13 -22.74
C ALA A 591 -13.51 -15.01 -23.00
N LEU A 592 -14.31 -14.64 -21.99
CA LEU A 592 -15.78 -14.70 -22.09
C LEU A 592 -16.36 -13.74 -23.14
N ASP A 593 -15.60 -12.72 -23.53
CA ASP A 593 -15.85 -11.75 -24.58
C ASP A 593 -15.33 -12.18 -25.98
N ASP A 594 -14.64 -13.33 -26.10
CA ASP A 594 -14.16 -13.83 -27.39
C ASP A 594 -15.36 -14.20 -28.31
N PRO A 595 -15.44 -13.67 -29.54
CA PRO A 595 -16.55 -13.95 -30.45
C PRO A 595 -16.68 -15.44 -30.85
N ALA A 596 -15.69 -16.30 -30.56
CA ALA A 596 -15.81 -17.75 -30.68
C ALA A 596 -17.02 -18.31 -29.90
N TRP A 597 -17.37 -17.77 -28.74
CA TRP A 597 -18.52 -18.23 -27.95
C TRP A 597 -19.85 -18.14 -28.70
N HIS A 598 -20.03 -17.14 -29.56
CA HIS A 598 -21.24 -16.97 -30.36
C HIS A 598 -21.26 -17.85 -31.63
N ARG A 599 -20.08 -18.34 -32.07
CA ARG A 599 -19.90 -19.12 -33.31
C ARG A 599 -20.07 -20.63 -33.13
N ILE A 600 -20.27 -21.12 -31.90
CA ILE A 600 -20.57 -22.53 -31.60
C ILE A 600 -21.77 -23.02 -32.41
N GLN A 601 -21.56 -24.06 -33.23
CA GLN A 601 -22.57 -24.52 -34.17
C GLN A 601 -23.88 -24.97 -33.49
N PRO A 602 -25.06 -24.70 -34.09
CA PRO A 602 -26.35 -25.12 -33.54
C PRO A 602 -26.45 -26.63 -33.24
N GLY A 603 -25.77 -27.48 -34.02
CA GLY A 603 -25.73 -28.93 -33.79
C GLY A 603 -25.12 -29.33 -32.43
N PHE A 604 -24.14 -28.57 -31.93
CA PHE A 604 -23.60 -28.80 -30.60
C PHE A 604 -24.60 -28.44 -29.49
N ARG A 605 -25.45 -27.42 -29.69
CA ARG A 605 -26.47 -27.01 -28.70
C ARG A 605 -27.51 -28.10 -28.47
N GLY A 606 -28.04 -28.70 -29.53
CA GLY A 606 -28.99 -29.82 -29.43
C GLY A 606 -28.38 -31.09 -28.81
N THR A 607 -27.09 -31.33 -29.08
CA THR A 607 -26.35 -32.46 -28.51
C THR A 607 -26.05 -32.24 -27.03
N LEU A 608 -25.63 -31.02 -26.65
CA LEU A 608 -25.40 -30.59 -25.27
C LEU A 608 -26.69 -30.65 -24.45
N TYR A 609 -27.81 -30.14 -24.97
CA TYR A 609 -29.13 -30.25 -24.33
C TYR A 609 -29.48 -31.71 -24.01
N SER A 610 -29.33 -32.60 -24.99
CA SER A 610 -29.67 -34.02 -24.85
C SER A 610 -28.78 -34.72 -23.81
N ALA A 611 -27.48 -34.38 -23.78
CA ALA A 611 -26.53 -34.94 -22.83
C ALA A 611 -26.71 -34.36 -21.40
N ALA A 612 -26.90 -33.05 -21.24
CA ALA A 612 -27.14 -32.39 -19.96
C ALA A 612 -28.46 -32.84 -19.31
N ARG A 613 -29.52 -33.00 -20.12
CA ARG A 613 -30.79 -33.60 -19.68
C ARG A 613 -30.61 -35.02 -19.15
N ALA A 614 -29.76 -35.83 -19.78
CA ALA A 614 -29.49 -37.19 -19.33
C ALA A 614 -28.60 -37.26 -18.07
N ALA A 615 -27.75 -36.26 -17.84
CA ALA A 615 -26.85 -36.18 -16.69
C ALA A 615 -27.56 -35.72 -15.39
N MET A 616 -28.48 -34.76 -15.44
CA MET A 616 -29.15 -34.25 -14.23
C MET A 616 -30.04 -35.24 -13.48
N ASP A 617 -30.39 -36.39 -14.07
CA ASP A 617 -31.01 -37.50 -13.34
C ASP A 617 -30.09 -38.07 -12.23
N LEU A 618 -28.78 -37.79 -12.29
CA LEU A 618 -27.76 -38.23 -11.33
C LEU A 618 -27.72 -37.35 -10.05
N LYS A 619 -28.88 -36.88 -9.60
CA LYS A 619 -29.08 -35.86 -8.54
C LYS A 619 -28.31 -36.11 -7.23
N ASN A 620 -27.99 -37.38 -6.93
CA ASN A 620 -27.24 -37.77 -5.73
C ASN A 620 -25.70 -37.68 -5.90
N SER A 621 -25.18 -37.66 -7.13
CA SER A 621 -23.73 -37.73 -7.41
C SER A 621 -23.00 -36.41 -7.17
N HIS A 622 -23.61 -35.27 -7.51
CA HIS A 622 -22.99 -33.95 -7.33
C HIS A 622 -22.86 -33.53 -5.85
N SER A 623 -23.43 -34.28 -4.91
CA SER A 623 -23.27 -34.05 -3.46
C SER A 623 -21.82 -34.15 -2.98
N GLN A 624 -20.94 -34.80 -3.76
CA GLN A 624 -19.52 -34.99 -3.44
C GLN A 624 -18.61 -33.88 -4.03
N LEU A 625 -19.18 -32.93 -4.78
CA LEU A 625 -18.44 -31.79 -5.32
C LEU A 625 -18.20 -30.76 -4.21
N GLU A 626 -16.94 -30.44 -3.96
CA GLU A 626 -16.49 -29.36 -3.10
C GLU A 626 -15.41 -28.54 -3.84
N PRO A 627 -15.44 -27.19 -3.77
CA PRO A 627 -16.30 -26.37 -2.89
C PRO A 627 -17.80 -26.33 -3.28
N MET A 628 -18.67 -26.06 -2.30
CA MET A 628 -20.11 -25.87 -2.53
C MET A 628 -20.44 -24.85 -3.64
N GLU A 629 -19.61 -23.82 -3.81
CA GLU A 629 -19.81 -22.77 -4.83
C GLU A 629 -19.61 -23.32 -6.24
N TYR A 630 -18.54 -24.07 -6.46
CA TYR A 630 -18.31 -24.80 -7.71
C TYR A 630 -19.43 -25.81 -7.98
N ARG A 631 -19.90 -26.54 -6.95
CA ARG A 631 -21.09 -27.41 -7.05
C ARG A 631 -22.33 -26.65 -7.51
N ARG A 632 -22.58 -25.45 -6.99
CA ARG A 632 -23.69 -24.58 -7.43
C ARG A 632 -23.50 -24.12 -8.87
N ALA A 633 -22.30 -23.69 -9.25
CA ALA A 633 -21.99 -23.26 -10.61
C ALA A 633 -22.25 -24.38 -11.63
N VAL A 634 -21.70 -25.58 -11.42
CA VAL A 634 -21.93 -26.75 -12.29
C VAL A 634 -23.42 -27.12 -12.35
N THR A 635 -24.12 -27.08 -11.22
CA THR A 635 -25.57 -27.38 -11.17
C THR A 635 -26.38 -26.35 -11.97
N ASN A 636 -26.11 -25.06 -11.79
CA ASN A 636 -26.78 -23.97 -12.51
C ASN A 636 -26.50 -24.08 -14.02
N ALA A 637 -25.26 -24.32 -14.40
CA ALA A 637 -24.87 -24.47 -15.79
C ALA A 637 -25.53 -25.68 -16.48
N LEU A 638 -25.66 -26.82 -15.78
CA LEU A 638 -26.44 -27.97 -16.28
C LEU A 638 -27.93 -27.64 -16.42
N VAL A 639 -28.51 -26.90 -15.46
CA VAL A 639 -29.90 -26.42 -15.53
C VAL A 639 -30.10 -25.50 -16.74
N GLU A 640 -29.16 -24.60 -17.01
CA GLU A 640 -29.27 -23.65 -18.12
C GLU A 640 -29.05 -24.33 -19.47
N ALA A 641 -28.07 -25.23 -19.60
CA ALA A 641 -27.89 -26.11 -20.76
C ALA A 641 -29.11 -26.99 -21.06
N ARG A 642 -29.99 -27.23 -20.07
CA ARG A 642 -31.29 -27.88 -20.26
C ARG A 642 -32.41 -26.90 -20.66
N ARG A 643 -32.38 -25.65 -20.23
CA ARG A 643 -33.40 -24.65 -20.60
C ARG A 643 -33.19 -24.15 -22.03
N SER A 644 -31.95 -24.04 -22.46
CA SER A 644 -31.49 -23.50 -23.74
C SER A 644 -31.71 -24.45 -24.95
N VAL A 645 -32.86 -25.12 -25.06
CA VAL A 645 -33.18 -25.99 -26.23
C VAL A 645 -33.02 -25.23 -27.55
N ASN A 646 -33.46 -23.97 -27.57
CA ASN A 646 -33.42 -23.06 -28.71
C ASN A 646 -32.66 -21.75 -28.42
N ALA A 647 -32.15 -21.56 -27.20
CA ALA A 647 -31.39 -20.37 -26.80
C ALA A 647 -29.87 -20.64 -26.85
N SER A 648 -29.05 -19.60 -26.81
CA SER A 648 -27.64 -19.74 -26.43
C SER A 648 -27.55 -20.12 -24.95
N VAL A 649 -26.67 -21.06 -24.61
CA VAL A 649 -26.14 -21.14 -23.24
C VAL A 649 -25.24 -19.92 -23.08
N GLU A 650 -25.42 -19.14 -22.01
CA GLU A 650 -24.54 -18.01 -21.74
C GLU A 650 -23.07 -18.47 -21.61
N PRO A 651 -22.09 -17.70 -22.14
CA PRO A 651 -20.68 -18.10 -22.16
C PRO A 651 -20.16 -18.54 -20.78
N GLU A 652 -20.58 -17.85 -19.72
CA GLU A 652 -20.25 -18.16 -18.31
C GLU A 652 -20.66 -19.59 -17.92
N HIS A 653 -21.91 -19.96 -18.18
CA HIS A 653 -22.42 -21.30 -17.87
C HIS A 653 -21.73 -22.37 -18.73
N LEU A 654 -21.49 -22.07 -20.01
CA LEU A 654 -20.81 -23.02 -20.87
C LEU A 654 -19.33 -23.21 -20.48
N ALA A 655 -18.63 -22.14 -20.10
CA ALA A 655 -17.27 -22.21 -19.57
C ALA A 655 -17.18 -23.11 -18.33
N VAL A 656 -18.10 -22.98 -17.38
CA VAL A 656 -18.19 -23.85 -16.20
C VAL A 656 -18.36 -25.33 -16.58
N LEU A 657 -19.15 -25.65 -17.61
CA LEU A 657 -19.30 -27.04 -18.08
C LEU A 657 -18.06 -27.55 -18.83
N LEU A 658 -17.46 -26.73 -19.68
CA LEU A 658 -16.25 -27.08 -20.41
C LEU A 658 -15.06 -27.29 -19.46
N ASP A 659 -15.05 -26.61 -18.33
CA ASP A 659 -14.05 -26.75 -17.27
C ASP A 659 -14.34 -27.89 -16.28
N ALA A 660 -15.53 -28.48 -16.31
CA ALA A 660 -15.86 -29.61 -15.46
C ALA A 660 -15.07 -30.86 -15.91
N PRO A 661 -14.23 -31.46 -15.04
CA PRO A 661 -13.59 -32.73 -15.34
C PRO A 661 -14.66 -33.83 -15.41
N ARG A 662 -14.31 -34.93 -16.09
CA ARG A 662 -15.23 -36.03 -16.36
C ARG A 662 -15.96 -36.53 -15.11
N GLU A 663 -15.27 -36.66 -13.98
CA GLU A 663 -15.84 -37.14 -12.72
C GLU A 663 -16.99 -36.28 -12.17
N ASP A 664 -16.96 -34.98 -12.43
CA ASP A 664 -17.89 -34.03 -11.81
C ASP A 664 -19.26 -34.02 -12.51
N LEU A 665 -19.26 -34.40 -13.79
CA LEU A 665 -20.44 -34.60 -14.63
C LEU A 665 -21.23 -35.88 -14.28
N GLY A 666 -20.69 -36.74 -13.42
CA GLY A 666 -21.35 -37.96 -12.93
C GLY A 666 -20.40 -39.12 -12.67
N PRO A 667 -20.87 -40.21 -12.02
CA PRO A 667 -20.00 -41.28 -11.54
C PRO A 667 -19.18 -41.94 -12.67
N LYS A 668 -18.01 -42.48 -12.30
CA LYS A 668 -16.96 -42.96 -13.23
C LYS A 668 -17.39 -44.03 -14.24
N GLN A 669 -18.54 -44.69 -14.04
CA GLN A 669 -19.10 -45.71 -14.94
C GLN A 669 -20.38 -45.25 -15.65
N SER A 670 -20.74 -43.96 -15.55
CA SER A 670 -21.94 -43.40 -16.19
C SER A 670 -21.70 -43.09 -17.67
N ALA A 671 -22.11 -44.02 -18.54
CA ALA A 671 -22.15 -43.85 -19.99
C ALA A 671 -23.01 -42.65 -20.48
N ARG A 672 -23.70 -41.94 -19.58
CA ARG A 672 -24.36 -40.66 -19.85
C ARG A 672 -23.42 -39.48 -19.63
N ALA A 673 -22.65 -39.51 -18.55
CA ALA A 673 -21.64 -38.50 -18.24
C ALA A 673 -20.40 -38.62 -19.14
N ASP A 674 -20.07 -39.83 -19.62
CA ASP A 674 -19.07 -40.02 -20.69
C ASP A 674 -19.49 -39.26 -21.96
N ARG A 675 -20.73 -39.46 -22.43
CA ARG A 675 -21.27 -38.74 -23.58
C ARG A 675 -21.36 -37.22 -23.38
N LEU A 676 -21.72 -36.75 -22.19
CA LEU A 676 -21.70 -35.31 -21.89
C LEU A 676 -20.28 -34.74 -21.95
N TYR A 677 -19.30 -35.45 -21.37
CA TYR A 677 -17.90 -35.05 -21.41
C TYR A 677 -17.34 -35.05 -22.84
N GLU A 678 -17.62 -36.07 -23.66
CA GLU A 678 -17.23 -36.11 -25.07
C GLU A 678 -17.80 -34.91 -25.87
N VAL A 679 -19.07 -34.55 -25.63
CA VAL A 679 -19.70 -33.39 -26.28
C VAL A 679 -19.03 -32.09 -25.83
N LEU A 680 -18.73 -31.95 -24.55
CA LEU A 680 -18.02 -30.80 -24.01
C LEU A 680 -16.59 -30.69 -24.56
N GLN A 681 -15.83 -31.79 -24.68
CA GLN A 681 -14.50 -31.75 -25.30
C GLN A 681 -14.57 -31.35 -26.79
N ARG A 682 -15.56 -31.84 -27.56
CA ARG A 682 -15.75 -31.39 -28.95
C ARG A 682 -16.08 -29.90 -29.06
N ILE A 683 -16.88 -29.36 -28.15
CA ILE A 683 -17.17 -27.91 -28.07
C ILE A 683 -15.90 -27.14 -27.69
N ARG A 684 -15.09 -27.63 -26.73
CA ARG A 684 -13.80 -27.03 -26.37
C ARG A 684 -12.84 -26.99 -27.57
N ASP A 685 -12.68 -28.10 -28.28
CA ASP A 685 -11.77 -28.18 -29.43
C ASP A 685 -12.23 -27.27 -30.58
N ASP A 686 -13.54 -27.16 -30.84
CA ASP A 686 -14.11 -26.20 -31.81
C ASP A 686 -13.84 -24.75 -31.38
N LEU A 687 -14.11 -24.39 -30.11
CA LEU A 687 -13.84 -23.05 -29.57
C LEU A 687 -12.35 -22.66 -29.66
N LEU A 688 -11.44 -23.56 -29.28
CA LEU A 688 -10.00 -23.32 -29.36
C LEU A 688 -9.54 -23.16 -30.82
N THR A 689 -10.07 -23.98 -31.74
CA THR A 689 -9.78 -23.87 -33.17
C THR A 689 -10.32 -22.56 -33.76
N GLN A 690 -11.48 -22.10 -33.31
CA GLN A 690 -12.09 -20.85 -33.79
C GLN A 690 -11.42 -19.60 -33.24
N SER A 691 -11.04 -19.57 -31.95
CA SER A 691 -10.25 -18.47 -31.37
C SER A 691 -8.86 -18.37 -32.01
N ALA A 692 -8.21 -19.51 -32.27
CA ALA A 692 -6.95 -19.54 -33.01
C ALA A 692 -7.07 -18.97 -34.43
N ARG A 693 -8.14 -19.29 -35.16
CA ARG A 693 -8.43 -18.70 -36.49
C ARG A 693 -8.75 -17.21 -36.42
N GLY A 694 -9.56 -16.78 -35.44
CA GLY A 694 -9.90 -15.37 -35.24
C GLY A 694 -8.66 -14.50 -35.03
N LYS A 695 -7.65 -15.03 -34.33
CA LYS A 695 -6.35 -14.36 -34.13
C LYS A 695 -5.45 -14.34 -35.38
N THR A 696 -5.61 -15.26 -36.33
CA THR A 696 -4.88 -15.21 -37.61
C THR A 696 -5.62 -14.46 -38.72
N ASP A 697 -6.93 -14.21 -38.58
CA ASP A 697 -7.69 -13.31 -39.49
C ASP A 697 -7.63 -11.83 -39.05
N GLN A 698 -7.18 -11.54 -37.82
CA GLN A 698 -7.01 -10.19 -37.26
C GLN A 698 -5.57 -9.65 -37.31
N ALA A 699 -4.59 -10.48 -37.66
CA ALA A 699 -3.16 -10.16 -37.71
C ALA A 699 -2.66 -10.17 -39.16
#